data_AF-A0A453CUJ0-F1
#
_entry.id   AF-A0A453CUJ0-F1
#
_cell.length_a   1.000
_cell.length_b   1.000
_cell.length_c   1.000
_cell.angle_alpha   90.00
_cell.angle_beta   90.00
_cell.angle_gamma   90.00
#
_symmetry.space_group_name_H-M   'P 1'
#
loop_
_entity.id
_entity.type
_entity.pdbx_description
1 polymer ?
#
loop_
_entity_poly.entity_id
_entity_poly.type
_entity_poly.pdbx_seq_one_letter_code
_entity_poly.pdbx_strand_id
1 'polypeptide(L)'
;GAAEAMEVDLSSLSRSNPFVEVKFGNDFVDIPSNADESPAWLLLVGVISGALRFHRFRVARSGRISGQSEDRLEIFHDLMKPQGCSSSASAALVPDGRSLCLLQRVEKAQTDALQLQLPAEEEPPAEVPLPPLDPSMRGRCMPISADGHIWAVSATYSSGTSFRLLVQRLVIEEEEGAAAQRWEQVGPPFDQHCKFEPSLPTIWGLDFLQGYAVLPGHGREGGTLILLSLQNGLFFTFNCSSPDLGWTKVVQTSEDKDYVPILGRGLYVQETNAIYMLRKNVIYEYKLGYEERSLKIGTPMEIIFPCVTRSRAHGFLTHLGSGVMCSVLMSTALPCWQDHLHAIITTFQLGPGPHIKVLHSTSRQLDVLPMEDINEFEFRFLQEYKDDKVLPQVHEVHDAEEVHEEKALHDPCNTCRHHLPPLPPPPYVKPHMDNELLFIICQAGSQSFIYKTSLMDLSPDLSPRLGIATRLKPHYIVHGDDHGPRHFFLSGSELYAVSFLKDGMYVLNLDTRCEHLDPLARRPVSSVDPFIMVIQVGRATLALTETLQVYRKAHLVCPPRSSSWVRCMTDHSQIPDRKVKLSGYVVVSDNSFTVCDTLTCSCLHFNLDAKKWHVVMPWAPWGEYPPRDMSSYRFLNGRCVFVDGFIYTCSGKGLAAYELLYEDNCVYLDIPIYLPLSWESEMWRTERMCLDYAGKDVNSGAILFWVVQGLQMKYRDPQNKLWITAVEVEVEKTPRKSMKPVGIRHVVSATRLIDQQETMDQKEVISTRCCAVSF
;
A
#
# COMPACT_ATOMS: atom_id res chain seq x y z
N GLY A 1 19.73 44.39 -17.20
CA GLY A 1 19.14 44.56 -18.55
C GLY A 1 18.91 43.18 -19.08
N ALA A 2 17.65 42.82 -19.28
CA ALA A 2 17.16 41.46 -19.48
C ALA A 2 17.60 40.85 -20.81
N ALA A 3 17.92 39.55 -20.78
CA ALA A 3 17.91 38.66 -21.93
C ALA A 3 16.62 37.83 -21.80
N GLU A 4 15.65 38.07 -22.67
CA GLU A 4 14.41 37.30 -22.75
C GLU A 4 14.67 35.98 -23.47
N ALA A 5 14.43 34.88 -22.74
CA ALA A 5 14.22 33.57 -23.29
C ALA A 5 12.82 33.53 -23.92
N MET A 6 12.74 33.08 -25.17
CA MET A 6 11.48 32.73 -25.84
C MET A 6 10.86 31.53 -25.10
N GLU A 7 9.79 31.79 -24.34
CA GLU A 7 8.82 30.77 -23.96
C GLU A 7 8.10 30.28 -25.22
N VAL A 8 8.22 28.98 -25.48
CA VAL A 8 7.37 28.27 -26.45
C VAL A 8 6.03 27.99 -25.77
N ASP A 9 4.98 28.49 -26.40
CA ASP A 9 3.58 28.40 -26.01
C ASP A 9 3.11 26.93 -26.01
N LEU A 10 2.89 26.36 -24.81
CA LEU A 10 2.38 25.00 -24.59
C LEU A 10 0.85 24.92 -24.56
N SER A 11 0.14 25.96 -25.00
CA SER A 11 -1.33 26.04 -24.94
C SER A 11 -2.04 25.31 -26.09
N SER A 12 -1.71 24.04 -26.34
CA SER A 12 -2.58 23.16 -27.17
C SER A 12 -2.44 21.65 -26.95
N LEU A 13 -1.90 21.20 -25.81
CA LEU A 13 -2.07 19.81 -25.39
C LEU A 13 -3.27 19.67 -24.46
N SER A 14 -4.37 19.21 -25.05
CA SER A 14 -5.53 18.65 -24.36
C SER A 14 -5.08 17.79 -23.16
N ARG A 15 -5.52 18.17 -21.96
CA ARG A 15 -5.37 17.37 -20.74
C ARG A 15 -6.16 16.06 -20.86
N SER A 16 -5.59 15.08 -21.52
CA SER A 16 -5.90 13.67 -21.28
C SER A 16 -5.02 13.22 -20.12
N ASN A 17 -5.60 13.02 -18.94
CA ASN A 17 -5.01 12.19 -17.90
C ASN A 17 -5.57 10.76 -18.08
N PRO A 18 -4.83 9.81 -18.67
CA PRO A 18 -5.13 8.41 -18.50
C PRO A 18 -4.16 7.85 -17.46
N PHE A 19 -4.60 7.63 -16.23
CA PHE A 19 -3.99 6.54 -15.47
C PHE A 19 -4.33 5.26 -16.22
N VAL A 20 -3.37 4.70 -16.96
CA VAL A 20 -3.55 3.44 -17.68
C VAL A 20 -3.54 2.32 -16.65
N GLU A 21 -4.72 1.84 -16.27
CA GLU A 21 -4.86 0.62 -15.49
C GLU A 21 -4.67 -0.58 -16.43
N VAL A 22 -3.57 -1.32 -16.24
CA VAL A 22 -3.32 -2.54 -16.99
C VAL A 22 -4.17 -3.66 -16.37
N LYS A 23 -5.22 -4.07 -17.09
CA LYS A 23 -6.09 -5.18 -16.71
C LYS A 23 -5.44 -6.52 -17.03
N PHE A 24 -5.68 -7.53 -16.19
CA PHE A 24 -5.26 -8.91 -16.48
C PHE A 24 -5.89 -9.39 -17.81
N GLY A 25 -5.13 -10.14 -18.60
CA GLY A 25 -5.56 -10.65 -19.91
C GLY A 25 -5.54 -9.64 -21.06
N ASN A 26 -5.15 -8.37 -20.82
CA ASN A 26 -5.07 -7.36 -21.88
C ASN A 26 -3.65 -6.80 -22.01
N ASP A 27 -3.12 -6.81 -23.22
CA ASP A 27 -1.88 -6.11 -23.56
C ASP A 27 -2.16 -4.61 -23.74
N PHE A 28 -1.32 -3.78 -23.13
CA PHE A 28 -1.28 -2.34 -23.40
C PHE A 28 -0.03 -2.04 -24.21
N VAL A 29 -0.15 -1.34 -25.34
CA VAL A 29 0.98 -0.92 -26.17
C VAL A 29 0.79 0.53 -26.61
N ASP A 30 1.70 1.41 -26.18
CA ASP A 30 1.84 2.80 -26.63
C ASP A 30 3.22 2.99 -27.27
N ILE A 31 3.42 2.27 -28.39
CA ILE A 31 4.66 2.28 -29.18
C ILE A 31 4.29 2.58 -30.64
N PRO A 32 4.94 3.57 -31.29
CA PRO A 32 4.70 3.88 -32.71
C PRO A 32 4.89 2.67 -33.63
N SER A 33 4.10 2.57 -34.70
CA SER A 33 4.18 1.45 -35.64
C SER A 33 5.51 1.36 -36.41
N ASN A 34 6.28 2.45 -36.46
CA ASN A 34 7.61 2.55 -37.07
C ASN A 34 8.75 2.46 -36.06
N ALA A 35 8.48 2.08 -34.80
CA ALA A 35 9.51 1.96 -33.79
C ALA A 35 10.48 0.80 -34.08
N ASP A 36 11.67 0.87 -33.50
CA ASP A 36 12.70 -0.15 -33.66
C ASP A 36 12.33 -1.44 -32.89
N GLU A 37 11.77 -2.38 -33.63
CA GLU A 37 11.37 -3.70 -33.13
C GLU A 37 12.50 -4.73 -33.14
N SER A 38 13.76 -4.31 -33.39
CA SER A 38 14.89 -5.22 -33.29
C SER A 38 15.05 -5.74 -31.85
N PRO A 39 15.29 -7.06 -31.67
CA PRO A 39 15.57 -7.63 -30.36
C PRO A 39 16.78 -6.95 -29.73
N ALA A 40 16.63 -6.51 -28.48
CA ALA A 40 17.68 -5.76 -27.78
C ALA A 40 18.11 -6.46 -26.51
N TRP A 41 17.15 -6.99 -25.77
CA TRP A 41 17.35 -7.48 -24.43
C TRP A 41 16.62 -8.80 -24.21
N LEU A 42 17.31 -9.72 -23.55
CA LEU A 42 16.75 -10.90 -22.93
C LEU A 42 16.73 -10.66 -21.42
N LEU A 43 15.59 -10.93 -20.78
CA LEU A 43 15.43 -10.78 -19.34
C LEU A 43 15.18 -12.16 -18.73
N LEU A 44 15.96 -12.47 -17.69
CA LEU A 44 15.84 -13.68 -16.87
C LEU A 44 15.15 -13.36 -15.56
N VAL A 45 14.18 -14.19 -15.23
CA VAL A 45 13.32 -14.09 -14.05
C VAL A 45 13.56 -15.35 -13.21
N GLY A 46 14.18 -15.19 -12.04
CA GLY A 46 14.47 -16.29 -11.13
C GLY A 46 13.37 -16.50 -10.10
N VAL A 47 12.82 -17.71 -10.04
CA VAL A 47 11.67 -18.06 -9.21
C VAL A 47 11.95 -19.34 -8.44
N ILE A 48 11.59 -19.40 -7.16
CA ILE A 48 11.67 -20.62 -6.37
C ILE A 48 10.28 -21.21 -6.16
N SER A 49 10.16 -22.49 -6.49
CA SER A 49 8.95 -23.32 -6.32
C SER A 49 9.40 -24.78 -6.17
N GLY A 50 9.81 -25.16 -4.96
CA GLY A 50 10.51 -26.43 -4.70
C GLY A 50 11.94 -26.50 -5.26
N ALA A 51 12.16 -26.04 -6.50
CA ALA A 51 13.44 -25.85 -7.19
C ALA A 51 13.60 -24.40 -7.68
N LEU A 52 14.80 -23.98 -8.09
CA LEU A 52 15.05 -22.65 -8.67
C LEU A 52 14.85 -22.72 -10.19
N ARG A 53 13.79 -22.11 -10.69
CA ARG A 53 13.41 -22.04 -12.10
C ARG A 53 13.71 -20.67 -12.69
N PHE A 54 14.22 -20.68 -13.92
CA PHE A 54 14.56 -19.49 -14.69
C PHE A 54 13.55 -19.34 -15.83
N HIS A 55 12.82 -18.24 -15.85
CA HIS A 55 11.97 -17.86 -16.97
C HIS A 55 12.63 -16.77 -17.80
N ARG A 56 12.37 -16.76 -19.11
CA ARG A 56 12.94 -15.81 -20.05
C ARG A 56 11.86 -15.11 -20.88
N PHE A 57 12.12 -13.84 -21.21
CA PHE A 57 11.37 -13.11 -22.23
C PHE A 57 12.27 -12.09 -22.94
N ARG A 58 11.79 -11.60 -24.09
CA ARG A 58 12.49 -10.64 -24.95
C ARG A 58 11.85 -9.28 -24.89
N VAL A 59 12.67 -8.24 -24.96
CA VAL A 59 12.26 -6.85 -25.10
C VAL A 59 13.04 -6.19 -26.24
N ALA A 60 12.32 -5.58 -27.18
CA ALA A 60 12.88 -4.82 -28.29
C ALA A 60 13.40 -3.44 -27.86
N ARG A 61 14.19 -2.77 -28.72
CA ARG A 61 14.68 -1.41 -28.44
C ARG A 61 13.56 -0.39 -28.25
N SER A 62 12.42 -0.60 -28.92
CA SER A 62 11.20 0.18 -28.75
C SER A 62 10.55 0.07 -27.36
N GLY A 63 11.00 -0.88 -26.54
CA GLY A 63 10.34 -1.27 -25.30
C GLY A 63 9.24 -2.31 -25.50
N ARG A 64 9.01 -2.81 -26.73
CA ARG A 64 8.00 -3.85 -26.95
C ARG A 64 8.46 -5.18 -26.37
N ILE A 65 7.65 -5.74 -25.45
CA ILE A 65 7.78 -7.10 -24.92
C ILE A 65 7.28 -8.11 -25.96
N SER A 66 8.02 -9.20 -26.20
CA SER A 66 7.60 -10.24 -27.15
C SER A 66 6.58 -11.21 -26.57
N GLY A 67 5.58 -11.60 -27.37
CA GLY A 67 4.45 -12.45 -26.98
C GLY A 67 3.26 -11.65 -26.45
N GLN A 68 2.15 -12.33 -26.17
CA GLN A 68 0.88 -11.74 -25.78
C GLN A 68 0.53 -12.06 -24.32
N SER A 69 -0.45 -11.34 -23.78
CA SER A 69 -1.02 -11.69 -22.48
C SER A 69 -1.55 -13.13 -22.49
N GLU A 70 -1.48 -13.80 -21.34
CA GLU A 70 -1.76 -15.24 -21.12
C GLU A 70 -0.76 -16.22 -21.73
N ASP A 71 0.17 -15.78 -22.60
CA ASP A 71 1.24 -16.65 -23.05
C ASP A 71 2.12 -17.09 -21.88
N ARG A 72 2.52 -18.37 -21.89
CA ARG A 72 3.50 -18.91 -20.94
C ARG A 72 4.86 -18.25 -21.17
N LEU A 73 5.49 -17.80 -20.08
CA LEU A 73 6.89 -17.39 -20.11
C LEU A 73 7.75 -18.60 -20.41
N GLU A 74 8.71 -18.40 -21.31
CA GLU A 74 9.65 -19.42 -21.72
C GLU A 74 10.43 -19.93 -20.50
N ILE A 75 10.41 -21.24 -20.28
CA ILE A 75 11.27 -21.88 -19.27
C ILE A 75 12.67 -21.98 -19.89
N PHE A 76 13.62 -21.29 -19.28
CA PHE A 76 14.99 -21.25 -19.76
C PHE A 76 15.87 -22.32 -19.09
N HIS A 77 15.72 -22.51 -17.78
CA HIS A 77 16.51 -23.48 -17.03
C HIS A 77 15.82 -23.90 -15.73
N ASP A 78 16.06 -25.12 -15.27
CA ASP A 78 15.61 -25.64 -13.99
C ASP A 78 16.79 -26.14 -13.17
N LEU A 79 17.08 -25.47 -12.05
CA LEU A 79 18.13 -25.89 -11.12
C LEU A 79 17.48 -26.66 -9.96
N MET A 80 17.68 -27.99 -9.98
CA MET A 80 17.12 -28.90 -8.97
C MET A 80 17.69 -28.59 -7.59
N LYS A 81 16.82 -28.59 -6.57
CA LYS A 81 17.21 -28.35 -5.18
C LYS A 81 18.12 -29.49 -4.67
N PRO A 82 19.38 -29.21 -4.27
CA PRO A 82 20.20 -30.21 -3.59
C PRO A 82 19.56 -30.57 -2.23
N GLN A 83 19.67 -31.85 -1.82
CA GLN A 83 19.13 -32.31 -0.54
C GLN A 83 19.68 -31.48 0.62
N GLY A 84 18.80 -30.86 1.42
CA GLY A 84 19.18 -30.03 2.56
C GLY A 84 19.47 -28.55 2.25
N CYS A 85 19.05 -28.00 1.10
CA CYS A 85 19.20 -26.57 0.81
C CYS A 85 18.08 -25.69 1.40
N SER A 86 18.46 -24.49 1.85
CA SER A 86 17.52 -23.44 2.26
C SER A 86 17.02 -22.66 1.04
N SER A 87 15.92 -21.91 1.18
CA SER A 87 15.21 -21.30 0.06
C SER A 87 15.86 -20.05 -0.55
N SER A 88 17.03 -19.54 -0.12
CA SER A 88 17.57 -18.26 -0.64
C SER A 88 18.55 -18.43 -1.81
N ALA A 89 18.26 -17.76 -2.94
CA ALA A 89 19.17 -17.62 -4.09
C ALA A 89 19.26 -16.15 -4.55
N SER A 90 20.41 -15.76 -5.10
CA SER A 90 20.61 -14.43 -5.70
C SER A 90 21.60 -14.55 -6.87
N ALA A 91 21.45 -13.66 -7.86
CA ALA A 91 22.17 -13.73 -9.12
C ALA A 91 22.76 -12.38 -9.54
N ALA A 92 23.87 -12.41 -10.28
CA ALA A 92 24.42 -11.25 -10.96
C ALA A 92 25.07 -11.66 -12.29
N LEU A 93 24.93 -10.83 -13.31
CA LEU A 93 25.59 -11.03 -14.61
C LEU A 93 27.10 -10.89 -14.46
N VAL A 94 27.85 -11.90 -14.89
CA VAL A 94 29.30 -11.89 -14.95
C VAL A 94 29.77 -10.79 -15.93
N PRO A 95 30.92 -10.14 -15.69
CA PRO A 95 31.46 -9.10 -16.56
C PRO A 95 31.63 -9.50 -18.04
N ASP A 96 31.69 -10.80 -18.34
CA ASP A 96 31.68 -11.34 -19.70
C ASP A 96 30.37 -11.06 -20.46
N GLY A 97 29.32 -10.62 -19.76
CA GLY A 97 27.99 -10.34 -20.30
C GLY A 97 27.22 -11.59 -20.73
N ARG A 98 27.77 -12.79 -20.49
CA ARG A 98 27.28 -14.06 -21.02
C ARG A 98 27.22 -15.18 -19.99
N SER A 99 27.67 -14.94 -18.76
CA SER A 99 27.47 -15.87 -17.67
C SER A 99 26.70 -15.23 -16.54
N LEU A 100 25.98 -16.04 -15.77
CA LEU A 100 25.27 -15.62 -14.57
C LEU A 100 25.92 -16.28 -13.37
N CYS A 101 26.42 -15.49 -12.42
CA CYS A 101 26.89 -15.99 -11.14
C CYS A 101 25.71 -16.09 -10.17
N LEU A 102 25.52 -17.28 -9.62
CA LEU A 102 24.48 -17.61 -8.66
C LEU A 102 25.10 -17.98 -7.32
N LEU A 103 24.59 -17.37 -6.25
CA LEU A 103 24.88 -17.79 -4.89
C LEU A 103 23.62 -18.36 -4.27
N GLN A 104 23.70 -19.60 -3.81
CA GLN A 104 22.59 -20.32 -3.19
C GLN A 104 22.95 -20.76 -1.77
N ARG A 105 22.04 -20.52 -0.83
CA ARG A 105 22.25 -20.88 0.57
C ARG A 105 21.86 -22.33 0.82
N VAL A 106 22.81 -23.13 1.30
CA VAL A 106 22.57 -24.50 1.76
C VAL A 106 22.27 -24.51 3.26
N GLU A 107 21.26 -25.28 3.68
CA GLU A 107 20.86 -25.36 5.08
C GLU A 107 21.92 -26.16 5.86
N LYS A 108 22.52 -25.55 6.90
CA LYS A 108 23.61 -26.14 7.71
C LYS A 108 24.96 -26.37 6.98
N ALA A 109 25.18 -25.80 5.79
CA ALA A 109 26.45 -25.89 5.06
C ALA A 109 26.94 -24.52 4.54
N GLN A 110 28.02 -24.52 3.73
CA GLN A 110 28.56 -23.33 3.04
C GLN A 110 27.58 -22.82 1.97
N THR A 111 27.73 -21.55 1.58
CA THR A 111 26.99 -21.00 0.43
C THR A 111 27.60 -21.56 -0.84
N ASP A 112 26.78 -22.26 -1.62
CA ASP A 112 27.19 -22.81 -2.91
C ASP A 112 27.19 -21.70 -3.95
N ALA A 113 28.22 -21.71 -4.80
CA ALA A 113 28.39 -20.78 -5.89
C ALA A 113 28.37 -21.55 -7.20
N LEU A 114 27.62 -21.05 -8.17
CA LEU A 114 27.45 -21.66 -9.49
C LEU A 114 27.54 -20.58 -10.56
N GLN A 115 28.18 -20.89 -11.67
CA GLN A 115 28.16 -20.06 -12.88
C GLN A 115 27.34 -20.77 -13.94
N LEU A 116 26.26 -20.13 -14.39
CA LEU A 116 25.48 -20.57 -15.55
C LEU A 116 25.97 -19.83 -16.79
N GLN A 117 26.46 -20.55 -17.79
CA GLN A 117 26.75 -19.96 -19.10
C GLN A 117 25.45 -19.76 -19.87
N LEU A 118 25.17 -18.52 -20.28
CA LEU A 118 23.99 -18.14 -21.05
C LEU A 118 24.32 -18.33 -22.54
N PRO A 119 23.78 -19.35 -23.22
CA PRO A 119 24.09 -19.61 -24.61
C PRO A 119 23.44 -18.57 -25.53
N ALA A 120 24.10 -18.29 -26.65
CA ALA A 120 23.55 -17.48 -27.74
C ALA A 120 22.56 -18.27 -28.61
N GLU A 121 22.66 -19.61 -28.58
CA GLU A 121 21.84 -20.57 -29.33
C GLU A 121 20.84 -21.29 -28.41
N GLU A 122 19.90 -22.06 -28.98
CA GLU A 122 18.88 -22.85 -28.25
C GLU A 122 19.47 -24.06 -27.48
N GLU A 123 20.77 -24.05 -27.20
CA GLU A 123 21.41 -25.07 -26.37
C GLU A 123 21.09 -24.84 -24.87
N PRO A 124 21.04 -25.91 -24.05
CA PRO A 124 20.85 -25.76 -22.62
C PRO A 124 22.06 -25.04 -21.99
N PRO A 125 21.84 -24.16 -20.98
CA PRO A 125 22.94 -23.47 -20.32
C PRO A 125 23.87 -24.45 -19.61
N ALA A 126 25.19 -24.21 -19.70
CA ALA A 126 26.18 -25.04 -19.03
C ALA A 126 26.36 -24.60 -17.57
N GLU A 127 26.29 -25.56 -16.66
CA GLU A 127 26.54 -25.38 -15.22
C GLU A 127 28.02 -25.59 -14.89
N VAL A 128 28.69 -24.52 -14.43
CA VAL A 128 30.08 -24.57 -13.97
C VAL A 128 30.11 -24.32 -12.47
N PRO A 129 30.42 -25.33 -11.63
CA PRO A 129 30.58 -25.13 -10.20
C PRO A 129 31.70 -24.12 -9.89
N LEU A 130 31.40 -23.15 -9.04
CA LEU A 130 32.40 -22.20 -8.54
C LEU A 130 32.96 -22.70 -7.19
N PRO A 131 34.15 -22.25 -6.77
CA PRO A 131 34.66 -22.51 -5.43
C PRO A 131 33.64 -22.05 -4.37
N PRO A 132 33.49 -22.80 -3.25
CA PRO A 132 32.60 -22.39 -2.17
C PRO A 132 33.09 -21.10 -1.50
N LEU A 133 32.15 -20.32 -0.97
CA LEU A 133 32.47 -19.13 -0.18
C LEU A 133 33.06 -19.49 1.18
N ASP A 134 33.78 -18.54 1.78
CA ASP A 134 34.39 -18.74 3.09
C ASP A 134 33.31 -19.02 4.17
N PRO A 135 33.49 -20.02 5.06
CA PRO A 135 32.54 -20.34 6.12
C PRO A 135 32.18 -19.16 7.06
N SER A 136 33.01 -18.13 7.12
CA SER A 136 32.78 -16.89 7.86
C SER A 136 31.66 -16.02 7.27
N MET A 137 31.35 -16.18 5.97
CA MET A 137 30.22 -15.56 5.27
C MET A 137 28.90 -16.24 5.66
N ARG A 138 28.55 -16.17 6.96
CA ARG A 138 27.27 -16.68 7.45
C ARG A 138 26.12 -15.83 6.90
N GLY A 139 24.89 -16.34 6.95
CA GLY A 139 23.70 -15.59 6.52
C GLY A 139 23.53 -15.48 5.01
N ARG A 140 22.74 -14.50 4.57
CA ARG A 140 22.44 -14.27 3.15
C ARG A 140 23.62 -13.61 2.45
N CYS A 141 24.03 -14.17 1.31
CA CYS A 141 25.06 -13.62 0.44
C CYS A 141 24.44 -13.15 -0.88
N MET A 142 24.95 -12.05 -1.45
CA MET A 142 24.53 -11.54 -2.75
C MET A 142 25.74 -11.43 -3.68
N PRO A 143 25.70 -12.02 -4.90
CA PRO A 143 26.68 -11.73 -5.92
C PRO A 143 26.40 -10.34 -6.50
N ILE A 144 27.47 -9.59 -6.77
CA ILE A 144 27.43 -8.23 -7.30
C ILE A 144 28.48 -8.12 -8.41
N SER A 145 28.05 -7.73 -9.60
CA SER A 145 28.96 -7.40 -10.70
C SER A 145 29.31 -5.93 -10.65
N ALA A 146 30.57 -5.62 -10.38
CA ALA A 146 31.04 -4.25 -10.26
C ALA A 146 32.53 -4.17 -10.60
N ASP A 147 32.94 -3.09 -11.28
CA ASP A 147 34.34 -2.81 -11.59
C ASP A 147 35.05 -3.95 -12.35
N GLY A 148 34.34 -4.64 -13.24
CA GLY A 148 34.87 -5.76 -14.01
C GLY A 148 35.10 -7.05 -13.21
N HIS A 149 34.61 -7.14 -11.98
CA HIS A 149 34.75 -8.30 -11.11
C HIS A 149 33.40 -8.75 -10.54
N ILE A 150 33.37 -9.99 -10.03
CA ILE A 150 32.26 -10.50 -9.23
C ILE A 150 32.64 -10.44 -7.75
N TRP A 151 31.78 -9.79 -6.98
CA TRP A 151 31.89 -9.63 -5.54
C TRP A 151 30.79 -10.43 -4.86
N ALA A 152 31.08 -10.99 -3.70
CA ALA A 152 30.10 -11.59 -2.80
C ALA A 152 30.10 -10.82 -1.49
N VAL A 153 28.94 -10.29 -1.11
CA VAL A 153 28.77 -9.50 0.12
C VAL A 153 27.87 -10.23 1.11
N SER A 154 28.19 -10.13 2.39
CA SER A 154 27.41 -10.68 3.51
C SER A 154 27.30 -9.65 4.63
N ALA A 155 26.12 -9.62 5.27
CA ALA A 155 25.91 -8.91 6.53
C ALA A 155 25.33 -9.87 7.57
N THR A 156 26.00 -10.01 8.71
CA THR A 156 25.61 -10.96 9.77
C THR A 156 25.57 -10.31 11.14
N TYR A 157 24.71 -10.83 12.00
CA TYR A 157 24.79 -10.51 13.43
C TYR A 157 25.97 -11.25 14.05
N SER A 158 26.88 -10.50 14.67
CA SER A 158 27.93 -11.06 15.51
C SER A 158 27.46 -11.20 16.97
N SER A 159 26.49 -10.38 17.40
CA SER A 159 25.76 -10.50 18.67
C SER A 159 24.41 -9.76 18.60
N GLY A 160 23.58 -9.84 19.65
CA GLY A 160 22.32 -9.06 19.72
C GLY A 160 22.49 -7.54 19.71
N THR A 161 23.73 -7.03 19.77
CA THR A 161 24.06 -5.60 19.75
C THR A 161 25.14 -5.25 18.74
N SER A 162 25.51 -6.16 17.84
CA SER A 162 26.54 -5.90 16.83
C SER A 162 26.31 -6.67 15.53
N PHE A 163 26.72 -6.05 14.43
CA PHE A 163 26.73 -6.69 13.12
C PHE A 163 28.10 -6.59 12.47
N ARG A 164 28.33 -7.49 11.51
CA ARG A 164 29.56 -7.62 10.72
C ARG A 164 29.24 -7.56 9.23
N LEU A 165 30.02 -6.78 8.49
CA LEU A 165 30.01 -6.74 7.02
C LEU A 165 31.29 -7.41 6.48
N LEU A 166 31.11 -8.26 5.48
CA LEU A 166 32.18 -8.97 4.78
C LEU A 166 32.00 -8.83 3.27
N VAL A 167 33.12 -8.79 2.54
CA VAL A 167 33.14 -8.83 1.08
C VAL A 167 34.27 -9.74 0.61
N GLN A 168 33.95 -10.60 -0.36
CA GLN A 168 34.90 -11.41 -1.09
C GLN A 168 34.82 -11.07 -2.58
N ARG A 169 35.93 -11.24 -3.30
CA ARG A 169 36.04 -11.06 -4.75
C ARG A 169 36.41 -12.39 -5.39
N LEU A 170 35.76 -12.75 -6.48
CA LEU A 170 36.14 -13.91 -7.28
C LEU A 170 37.36 -13.56 -8.11
N VAL A 171 38.47 -14.25 -7.87
CA VAL A 171 39.73 -14.11 -8.60
C VAL A 171 39.88 -15.33 -9.52
N ILE A 172 40.23 -15.06 -10.78
CA ILE A 172 40.52 -16.07 -11.79
C ILE A 172 42.03 -16.00 -12.05
N GLU A 173 42.75 -17.04 -11.67
CA GLU A 173 44.19 -17.18 -11.92
C GLU A 173 44.38 -18.10 -13.13
N GLU A 174 44.99 -17.58 -14.19
CA GLU A 174 45.40 -18.39 -15.33
C GLU A 174 46.77 -19.02 -15.02
N GLU A 175 46.78 -20.26 -14.52
CA GLU A 175 48.00 -21.09 -14.48
C GLU A 175 47.99 -22.08 -15.64
N GLU A 176 49.19 -22.46 -16.11
CA GLU A 176 49.48 -23.26 -17.33
C GLU A 176 48.44 -24.38 -17.62
N GLY A 177 47.39 -24.02 -18.36
CA GLY A 177 46.37 -24.92 -18.89
C GLY A 177 45.05 -25.06 -18.09
N ALA A 178 44.89 -24.40 -16.94
CA ALA A 178 43.63 -24.39 -16.19
C ALA A 178 43.41 -23.06 -15.44
N ALA A 179 42.25 -22.43 -15.66
CA ALA A 179 41.83 -21.27 -14.89
C ALA A 179 41.41 -21.71 -13.47
N ALA A 180 42.24 -21.42 -12.48
CA ALA A 180 41.93 -21.66 -11.08
C ALA A 180 41.07 -20.49 -10.55
N GLN A 181 39.87 -20.79 -10.06
CA GLN A 181 38.97 -19.78 -9.50
C GLN A 181 39.00 -19.87 -7.98
N ARG A 182 39.09 -18.73 -7.29
CA ARG A 182 39.00 -18.66 -5.81
C ARG A 182 38.33 -17.38 -5.33
N TRP A 183 37.63 -17.47 -4.20
CA TRP A 183 37.14 -16.29 -3.49
C TRP A 183 38.21 -15.74 -2.55
N GLU A 184 38.59 -14.49 -2.76
CA GLU A 184 39.54 -13.77 -1.91
C GLU A 184 38.77 -12.78 -1.02
N GLN A 185 39.06 -12.75 0.29
CA GLN A 185 38.52 -11.70 1.15
C GLN A 185 39.21 -10.36 0.83
N VAL A 186 38.42 -9.33 0.57
CA VAL A 186 38.94 -8.03 0.16
C VAL A 186 38.55 -6.96 1.17
N GLY A 187 39.53 -6.17 1.65
CA GLY A 187 39.32 -5.18 2.69
C GLY A 187 39.08 -5.77 4.09
N PRO A 188 39.18 -4.94 5.14
CA PRO A 188 38.97 -5.38 6.52
C PRO A 188 37.49 -5.68 6.80
N PRO A 189 37.16 -6.72 7.58
CA PRO A 189 35.81 -6.89 8.13
C PRO A 189 35.39 -5.65 8.90
N PHE A 190 34.15 -5.21 8.70
CA PHE A 190 33.60 -4.07 9.44
C PHE A 190 32.66 -4.55 10.52
N ASP A 191 32.98 -4.24 11.78
CA ASP A 191 32.17 -4.56 12.95
C ASP A 191 31.61 -3.27 13.56
N GLN A 192 30.30 -3.19 13.77
CA GLN A 192 29.66 -2.04 14.41
C GLN A 192 28.68 -2.45 15.51
N HIS A 193 28.74 -1.72 16.63
CA HIS A 193 27.76 -1.82 17.71
C HIS A 193 26.50 -1.03 17.38
N CYS A 194 25.34 -1.70 17.39
CA CYS A 194 24.04 -1.10 17.18
C CYS A 194 23.04 -1.71 18.18
N LYS A 195 22.39 -0.89 19.00
CA LYS A 195 21.21 -1.34 19.77
C LYS A 195 20.07 -1.55 18.78
N PHE A 196 19.67 -2.80 18.58
CA PHE A 196 18.60 -3.14 17.65
C PHE A 196 17.52 -3.91 18.39
N GLU A 197 16.31 -3.39 18.37
CA GLU A 197 15.11 -4.21 18.57
C GLU A 197 14.63 -4.61 17.18
N PRO A 198 14.51 -5.92 16.87
CA PRO A 198 13.92 -6.37 15.61
C PRO A 198 12.47 -5.91 15.54
N SER A 199 12.27 -4.74 14.95
CA SER A 199 10.95 -4.19 14.69
C SER A 199 10.53 -4.63 13.29
N LEU A 200 9.59 -5.56 13.29
CA LEU A 200 8.81 -6.07 12.17
C LEU A 200 9.57 -7.00 11.19
N PRO A 201 8.97 -8.16 10.84
CA PRO A 201 9.50 -9.03 9.80
C PRO A 201 9.51 -8.30 8.45
N THR A 202 10.66 -8.32 7.76
CA THR A 202 10.78 -7.88 6.37
C THR A 202 10.43 -9.02 5.40
N ILE A 203 10.24 -8.66 4.13
CA ILE A 203 9.82 -9.55 3.03
C ILE A 203 10.77 -10.74 2.81
N TRP A 204 12.06 -10.60 3.18
CA TRP A 204 13.09 -11.66 3.07
C TRP A 204 13.27 -12.42 4.40
N GLY A 205 12.25 -12.39 5.26
CA GLY A 205 12.37 -12.91 6.62
C GLY A 205 13.21 -12.00 7.52
N LEU A 206 13.99 -12.63 8.39
CA LEU A 206 14.84 -12.00 9.43
C LEU A 206 16.26 -11.68 8.92
N ASP A 207 16.52 -11.76 7.61
CA ASP A 207 17.86 -11.54 7.07
C ASP A 207 18.26 -10.05 7.14
N PHE A 208 19.43 -9.78 7.71
CA PHE A 208 19.89 -8.43 7.97
C PHE A 208 20.29 -7.67 6.68
N LEU A 209 20.86 -8.37 5.70
CA LEU A 209 21.18 -7.84 4.36
C LEU A 209 19.93 -7.83 3.48
N GLN A 210 19.47 -6.64 3.10
CA GLN A 210 18.24 -6.47 2.32
C GLN A 210 18.51 -6.32 0.82
N GLY A 211 19.53 -5.54 0.44
CA GLY A 211 19.86 -5.27 -0.96
C GLY A 211 21.12 -4.45 -1.17
N TYR A 212 21.39 -4.11 -2.43
CA TYR A 212 22.57 -3.36 -2.86
C TYR A 212 22.28 -2.50 -4.10
N ALA A 213 23.16 -1.55 -4.41
CA ALA A 213 23.23 -0.86 -5.70
C ALA A 213 24.70 -0.67 -6.11
N VAL A 214 24.98 -0.66 -7.41
CA VAL A 214 26.33 -0.40 -7.96
C VAL A 214 26.34 1.02 -8.51
N LEU A 215 27.34 1.81 -8.11
CA LEU A 215 27.46 3.24 -8.42
C LEU A 215 28.78 3.51 -9.15
N PRO A 216 28.83 3.33 -10.48
CA PRO A 216 30.01 3.67 -11.28
C PRO A 216 30.29 5.18 -11.23
N GLY A 217 31.56 5.57 -11.15
CA GLY A 217 31.96 6.98 -11.14
C GLY A 217 31.87 7.67 -9.77
N HIS A 218 31.30 7.01 -8.75
CA HIS A 218 31.10 7.61 -7.42
C HIS A 218 32.26 7.37 -6.45
N GLY A 219 33.21 6.50 -6.80
CA GLY A 219 34.39 6.18 -6.01
C GLY A 219 35.46 7.26 -6.07
N ARG A 220 36.49 7.14 -5.22
CA ARG A 220 37.68 8.00 -5.36
C ARG A 220 38.26 7.84 -6.76
N GLU A 221 38.70 8.96 -7.33
CA GLU A 221 39.27 9.01 -8.70
C GLU A 221 38.30 8.56 -9.81
N GLY A 222 36.98 8.54 -9.54
CA GLY A 222 35.97 8.10 -10.49
C GLY A 222 35.74 6.59 -10.53
N GLY A 223 36.22 5.85 -9.51
CA GLY A 223 36.01 4.40 -9.39
C GLY A 223 34.55 3.99 -9.11
N THR A 224 34.33 2.68 -8.95
CA THR A 224 33.00 2.11 -8.68
C THR A 224 32.76 1.93 -7.17
N LEU A 225 31.59 2.37 -6.66
CA LEU A 225 31.14 2.02 -5.30
C LEU A 225 30.06 0.94 -5.33
N ILE A 226 30.09 0.05 -4.35
CA ILE A 226 28.98 -0.84 -4.00
C ILE A 226 28.28 -0.24 -2.78
N LEU A 227 27.02 0.16 -2.92
CA LEU A 227 26.16 0.58 -1.82
C LEU A 227 25.37 -0.63 -1.30
N LEU A 228 25.45 -0.91 -0.01
CA LEU A 228 24.64 -1.91 0.70
C LEU A 228 23.51 -1.26 1.47
N SER A 229 22.38 -1.95 1.53
CA SER A 229 21.21 -1.58 2.32
C SER A 229 20.87 -2.67 3.33
N LEU A 230 20.71 -2.25 4.59
CA LEU A 230 20.44 -3.11 5.72
C LEU A 230 18.99 -2.96 6.22
N GLN A 231 18.51 -3.95 6.96
CA GLN A 231 17.12 -4.01 7.46
C GLN A 231 16.72 -2.80 8.33
N ASN A 232 17.68 -2.22 9.05
CA ASN A 232 17.46 -1.06 9.92
C ASN A 232 17.48 0.29 9.17
N GLY A 233 17.44 0.27 7.84
CA GLY A 233 17.47 1.50 7.03
C GLY A 233 18.83 2.18 6.99
N LEU A 234 19.91 1.51 7.43
CA LEU A 234 21.28 1.99 7.27
C LEU A 234 21.85 1.59 5.91
N PHE A 235 22.75 2.45 5.42
CA PHE A 235 23.45 2.25 4.15
C PHE A 235 24.96 2.37 4.34
N PHE A 236 25.72 1.52 3.64
CA PHE A 236 27.17 1.50 3.65
C PHE A 236 27.70 1.42 2.23
N THR A 237 28.83 2.04 1.95
CA THR A 237 29.52 1.94 0.66
C THR A 237 30.86 1.25 0.80
N PHE A 238 31.19 0.42 -0.16
CA PHE A 238 32.51 -0.18 -0.35
C PHE A 238 33.10 0.31 -1.67
N ASN A 239 34.36 0.74 -1.65
CA ASN A 239 35.05 1.24 -2.84
C ASN A 239 35.83 0.10 -3.51
N CYS A 240 35.39 -0.32 -4.70
CA CYS A 240 36.01 -1.39 -5.46
C CYS A 240 37.47 -1.06 -5.86
N SER A 241 37.76 0.21 -6.10
CA SER A 241 39.08 0.69 -6.56
C SER A 241 40.03 1.00 -5.40
N SER A 242 39.55 1.04 -4.16
CA SER A 242 40.39 1.27 -2.97
C SER A 242 39.89 0.40 -1.80
N PRO A 243 39.98 -0.93 -1.94
CA PRO A 243 39.39 -1.87 -0.99
C PRO A 243 39.96 -1.74 0.44
N ASP A 244 41.19 -1.26 0.57
CA ASP A 244 41.86 -1.06 1.87
C ASP A 244 41.17 -0.03 2.76
N LEU A 245 40.36 0.87 2.19
CA LEU A 245 39.57 1.84 2.95
C LEU A 245 38.37 1.20 3.66
N GLY A 246 38.01 -0.03 3.29
CA GLY A 246 36.89 -0.77 3.87
C GLY A 246 35.53 -0.11 3.65
N TRP A 247 34.63 -0.33 4.60
CA TRP A 247 33.25 0.14 4.55
C TRP A 247 33.12 1.57 5.10
N THR A 248 32.41 2.42 4.37
CA THR A 248 32.07 3.78 4.80
C THR A 248 30.57 3.90 5.01
N LYS A 249 30.12 4.48 6.13
CA LYS A 249 28.70 4.75 6.38
C LYS A 249 28.21 5.89 5.48
N VAL A 250 27.07 5.70 4.83
CA VAL A 250 26.43 6.74 4.00
C VAL A 250 25.75 7.78 4.89
N VAL A 251 25.88 9.05 4.53
CA VAL A 251 25.22 10.16 5.24
C VAL A 251 23.76 10.24 4.82
N GLN A 252 22.85 10.21 5.79
CA GLN A 252 21.41 10.36 5.57
C GLN A 252 21.01 11.82 5.77
N THR A 253 20.23 12.38 4.85
CA THR A 253 19.78 13.80 4.88
C THR A 253 18.87 14.16 6.06
N SER A 254 18.27 13.19 6.73
CA SER A 254 17.28 13.39 7.80
C SER A 254 17.36 12.23 8.77
N GLU A 255 17.47 12.52 10.07
CA GLU A 255 17.44 11.49 11.12
C GLU A 255 15.99 11.13 11.53
N ASP A 256 15.02 11.99 11.20
CA ASP A 256 13.61 11.86 11.62
C ASP A 256 12.72 11.12 10.61
N LYS A 257 13.25 10.66 9.47
CA LYS A 257 12.47 9.95 8.44
C LYS A 257 12.86 8.49 8.31
N ASP A 258 11.86 7.62 8.21
CA ASP A 258 12.04 6.19 7.95
C ASP A 258 12.55 5.95 6.52
N TYR A 259 13.83 5.62 6.38
CA TYR A 259 14.40 5.17 5.10
C TYR A 259 13.90 3.77 4.76
N VAL A 260 13.48 3.58 3.51
CA VAL A 260 12.95 2.31 3.02
C VAL A 260 14.13 1.46 2.50
N PRO A 261 14.45 0.31 3.12
CA PRO A 261 15.60 -0.50 2.67
C PRO A 261 15.47 -0.91 1.20
N ILE A 262 16.58 -0.87 0.46
CA ILE A 262 16.67 -1.38 -0.90
C ILE A 262 16.55 -2.90 -0.84
N LEU A 263 15.60 -3.47 -1.58
CA LEU A 263 15.35 -4.92 -1.61
C LEU A 263 15.95 -5.53 -2.87
N GLY A 264 16.92 -6.45 -2.72
CA GLY A 264 17.65 -7.03 -3.85
C GLY A 264 18.54 -6.00 -4.56
N ARG A 265 18.53 -5.97 -5.90
CA ARG A 265 19.31 -5.02 -6.71
C ARG A 265 18.54 -3.72 -6.91
N GLY A 266 19.07 -2.62 -6.37
CA GLY A 266 18.67 -1.25 -6.68
C GLY A 266 19.33 -0.76 -7.96
N LEU A 267 18.58 0.00 -8.75
CA LEU A 267 18.97 0.42 -10.08
C LEU A 267 19.50 1.85 -10.06
N TYR A 268 20.81 2.01 -10.22
CA TYR A 268 21.40 3.33 -10.38
C TYR A 268 21.26 3.80 -11.83
N VAL A 269 20.76 5.01 -12.01
CA VAL A 269 20.61 5.67 -13.31
C VAL A 269 21.48 6.93 -13.29
N GLN A 270 22.47 6.97 -14.17
CA GLN A 270 23.50 8.02 -14.18
C GLN A 270 22.93 9.38 -14.58
N GLU A 271 21.97 9.39 -15.51
CA GLU A 271 21.33 10.59 -16.06
C GLU A 271 20.60 11.38 -14.98
N THR A 272 19.95 10.69 -14.03
CA THR A 272 19.24 11.32 -12.92
C THR A 272 20.05 11.35 -11.62
N ASN A 273 21.23 10.72 -11.61
CA ASN A 273 22.07 10.50 -10.43
C ASN A 273 21.25 9.98 -9.22
N ALA A 274 20.46 8.94 -9.46
CA ALA A 274 19.52 8.40 -8.47
C ALA A 274 19.45 6.88 -8.51
N ILE A 275 19.10 6.28 -7.38
CA ILE A 275 18.82 4.85 -7.25
C ILE A 275 17.31 4.65 -7.24
N TYR A 276 16.82 3.77 -8.11
CA TYR A 276 15.42 3.37 -8.18
C TYR A 276 15.24 1.95 -7.65
N MET A 277 14.17 1.74 -6.90
CA MET A 277 13.72 0.40 -6.51
C MET A 277 12.20 0.30 -6.59
N LEU A 278 11.70 -0.89 -6.88
CA LEU A 278 10.27 -1.18 -6.85
C LEU A 278 9.98 -1.92 -5.56
N ARG A 279 9.04 -1.39 -4.78
CA ARG A 279 8.52 -2.07 -3.60
C ARG A 279 7.01 -2.00 -3.62
N LYS A 280 6.37 -3.17 -3.69
CA LYS A 280 4.92 -3.29 -3.92
C LYS A 280 4.57 -2.61 -5.25
N ASN A 281 3.79 -1.54 -5.19
CA ASN A 281 3.32 -0.76 -6.32
C ASN A 281 3.93 0.65 -6.37
N VAL A 282 5.03 0.89 -5.64
CA VAL A 282 5.69 2.20 -5.57
C VAL A 282 7.14 2.05 -6.03
N ILE A 283 7.54 2.91 -6.97
CA ILE A 283 8.95 3.10 -7.30
C ILE A 283 9.50 4.16 -6.35
N TYR A 284 10.51 3.79 -5.58
CA TYR A 284 11.23 4.71 -4.72
C TYR A 284 12.46 5.25 -5.46
N GLU A 285 12.59 6.56 -5.53
CA GLU A 285 13.78 7.27 -6.02
C GLU A 285 14.62 7.76 -4.82
N TYR A 286 15.91 7.44 -4.83
CA TYR A 286 16.91 7.96 -3.90
C TYR A 286 17.93 8.80 -4.65
N LYS A 287 17.83 10.12 -4.51
CA LYS A 287 18.83 11.05 -5.08
C LYS A 287 20.14 10.96 -4.32
N LEU A 288 21.23 10.92 -5.07
CA LEU A 288 22.57 10.86 -4.52
C LEU A 288 23.20 12.25 -4.48
N GLY A 289 23.98 12.50 -3.44
CA GLY A 289 24.78 13.70 -3.27
C GLY A 289 26.06 13.39 -2.52
N TYR A 290 26.81 14.44 -2.16
CA TYR A 290 28.04 14.32 -1.39
C TYR A 290 28.07 15.31 -0.24
N GLU A 291 28.61 14.89 0.89
CA GLU A 291 28.88 15.72 2.06
C GLU A 291 30.23 15.34 2.66
N GLU A 292 31.15 16.30 2.78
CA GLU A 292 32.50 16.09 3.33
C GLU A 292 33.22 14.86 2.77
N ARG A 293 33.08 14.60 1.45
CA ARG A 293 33.62 13.45 0.70
C ARG A 293 32.98 12.09 1.00
N SER A 294 31.91 12.05 1.80
CA SER A 294 31.08 10.87 1.99
C SER A 294 29.87 10.93 1.07
N LEU A 295 29.44 9.76 0.58
CA LEU A 295 28.20 9.67 -0.19
C LEU A 295 27.02 10.04 0.72
N LYS A 296 26.13 10.88 0.21
CA LYS A 296 24.91 11.29 0.86
C LYS A 296 23.72 10.72 0.10
N ILE A 297 22.77 10.15 0.83
CA ILE A 297 21.51 9.67 0.29
C ILE A 297 20.36 10.60 0.71
N GLY A 298 19.60 11.06 -0.28
CA GLY A 298 18.41 11.87 -0.09
C GLY A 298 17.26 11.06 0.51
N THR A 299 16.24 11.76 1.01
CA THR A 299 15.01 11.12 1.47
C THR A 299 14.32 10.40 0.29
N PRO A 300 13.71 9.23 0.51
CA PRO A 300 13.01 8.51 -0.55
C PRO A 300 11.88 9.36 -1.15
N MET A 301 11.84 9.48 -2.47
CA MET A 301 10.72 10.06 -3.21
C MET A 301 9.86 8.93 -3.80
N GLU A 302 8.56 8.98 -3.56
CA GLU A 302 7.62 7.98 -4.08
C GLU A 302 7.12 8.39 -5.48
N ILE A 303 7.40 7.54 -6.46
CA ILE A 303 6.82 7.61 -7.80
C ILE A 303 5.76 6.51 -7.87
N ILE A 304 4.49 6.92 -7.99
CA ILE A 304 3.37 5.99 -8.02
C ILE A 304 3.42 5.24 -9.35
N PHE A 305 3.61 3.92 -9.28
CA PHE A 305 3.59 3.08 -10.47
C PHE A 305 2.14 2.86 -10.89
N PRO A 306 1.77 3.07 -12.16
CA PRO A 306 0.39 2.90 -12.63
C PRO A 306 -0.09 1.44 -12.58
N CYS A 307 0.78 0.49 -12.25
CA CYS A 307 0.46 -0.92 -12.23
C CYS A 307 0.23 -1.45 -10.80
N VAL A 308 -0.99 -1.96 -10.61
CA VAL A 308 -1.47 -2.89 -9.57
C VAL A 308 -1.74 -2.30 -8.17
N THR A 309 -3.02 -2.29 -7.79
CA THR A 309 -3.60 -1.96 -6.47
C THR A 309 -3.34 -3.01 -5.37
N ARG A 310 -2.26 -3.80 -5.42
CA ARG A 310 -2.14 -5.01 -4.58
C ARG A 310 -0.97 -4.98 -3.61
N SER A 311 -1.31 -5.13 -2.32
CA SER A 311 -0.41 -5.04 -1.17
C SER A 311 0.58 -6.20 -1.00
N ARG A 312 0.50 -7.25 -1.84
CA ARG A 312 1.36 -8.46 -1.81
C ARG A 312 2.15 -8.71 -3.12
N ALA A 313 2.15 -7.79 -4.07
CA ALA A 313 2.97 -7.94 -5.27
C ALA A 313 4.45 -7.67 -4.95
N HIS A 314 5.34 -8.54 -5.43
CA HIS A 314 6.79 -8.36 -5.37
C HIS A 314 7.31 -8.10 -6.76
N GLY A 315 8.24 -7.16 -6.92
CA GLY A 315 8.77 -6.86 -8.23
C GLY A 315 10.18 -6.32 -8.20
N PHE A 316 10.87 -6.49 -9.32
CA PHE A 316 12.18 -5.92 -9.57
C PHE A 316 12.10 -4.95 -10.74
N LEU A 317 13.09 -4.08 -10.81
CA LEU A 317 13.30 -3.13 -11.90
C LEU A 317 14.62 -3.42 -12.58
N THR A 318 14.68 -3.15 -13.88
CA THR A 318 15.91 -3.06 -14.63
C THR A 318 15.87 -1.91 -15.63
N HIS A 319 17.05 -1.41 -16.02
CA HIS A 319 17.21 -0.40 -17.06
C HIS A 319 17.66 -1.06 -18.36
N LEU A 320 16.94 -0.83 -19.44
CA LEU A 320 17.19 -1.37 -20.77
C LEU A 320 17.91 -0.36 -21.68
N GLY A 321 18.39 0.77 -21.14
CA GLY A 321 19.03 1.83 -21.91
C GLY A 321 18.03 2.79 -22.55
N SER A 322 18.55 3.92 -23.05
CA SER A 322 17.77 4.99 -23.72
C SER A 322 16.56 5.48 -22.90
N GLY A 323 16.68 5.47 -21.56
CA GLY A 323 15.61 5.86 -20.64
C GLY A 323 14.46 4.85 -20.51
N VAL A 324 14.56 3.67 -21.14
CA VAL A 324 13.57 2.60 -21.04
C VAL A 324 13.87 1.75 -19.81
N MET A 325 12.88 1.63 -18.94
CA MET A 325 12.88 0.81 -17.74
C MET A 325 11.93 -0.36 -17.94
N CYS A 326 12.21 -1.49 -17.28
CA CYS A 326 11.34 -2.65 -17.25
C CYS A 326 11.08 -3.06 -15.80
N SER A 327 9.82 -3.22 -15.43
CA SER A 327 9.40 -3.84 -14.19
C SER A 327 8.80 -5.21 -14.45
N VAL A 328 9.08 -6.15 -13.54
CA VAL A 328 8.41 -7.44 -13.47
C VAL A 328 7.81 -7.55 -12.10
N LEU A 329 6.48 -7.68 -12.04
CA LEU A 329 5.69 -7.81 -10.82
C LEU A 329 5.05 -9.18 -10.78
N MET A 330 5.31 -9.94 -9.73
CA MET A 330 4.64 -11.20 -9.44
C MET A 330 3.68 -11.02 -8.30
N SER A 331 2.44 -11.49 -8.48
CA SER A 331 1.42 -11.46 -7.42
C SER A 331 1.07 -12.89 -7.03
N THR A 332 1.44 -13.28 -5.82
CA THR A 332 1.10 -14.58 -5.22
C THR A 332 -0.39 -14.69 -4.83
N ALA A 333 -1.13 -13.58 -4.87
CA ALA A 333 -2.57 -13.54 -4.60
C ALA A 333 -3.44 -13.70 -5.86
N LEU A 334 -2.86 -14.15 -6.97
CA LEU A 334 -3.58 -14.42 -8.23
C LEU A 334 -3.78 -15.92 -8.42
N PRO A 335 -4.94 -16.47 -8.06
CA PRO A 335 -5.45 -17.66 -8.71
C PRO A 335 -6.14 -17.20 -9.99
N CYS A 336 -5.42 -17.26 -11.12
CA CYS A 336 -6.07 -17.36 -12.43
C CYS A 336 -6.89 -18.67 -12.49
N TRP A 337 -7.64 -18.90 -13.57
CA TRP A 337 -8.64 -19.96 -13.59
C TRP A 337 -8.11 -21.42 -13.49
N GLN A 338 -6.79 -21.63 -13.42
CA GLN A 338 -6.11 -22.93 -13.37
C GLN A 338 -4.83 -22.79 -12.52
N ASP A 339 -4.14 -23.90 -12.25
CA ASP A 339 -2.99 -24.08 -11.34
C ASP A 339 -1.70 -23.28 -11.66
N HIS A 340 -1.79 -22.06 -12.21
CA HIS A 340 -0.68 -21.27 -12.73
C HIS A 340 -0.54 -19.91 -12.03
N LEU A 341 0.69 -19.40 -11.91
CA LEU A 341 1.00 -18.06 -11.40
C LEU A 341 1.22 -17.09 -12.56
N HIS A 342 1.00 -15.79 -12.36
CA HIS A 342 1.20 -14.77 -13.41
C HIS A 342 2.26 -13.74 -13.04
N ALA A 343 3.08 -13.37 -14.01
CA ALA A 343 3.99 -12.23 -13.98
C ALA A 343 3.44 -11.08 -14.82
N ILE A 344 3.31 -9.89 -14.26
CA ILE A 344 3.03 -8.66 -15.00
C ILE A 344 4.37 -8.03 -15.39
N ILE A 345 4.57 -7.81 -16.67
CA ILE A 345 5.78 -7.22 -17.23
C ILE A 345 5.41 -5.88 -17.83
N THR A 346 6.07 -4.81 -17.41
CA THR A 346 5.78 -3.45 -17.88
C THR A 346 7.05 -2.73 -18.25
N THR A 347 7.15 -2.26 -19.48
CA THR A 347 8.18 -1.32 -19.94
C THR A 347 7.64 0.10 -19.93
N PHE A 348 8.48 1.04 -19.50
CA PHE A 348 8.08 2.43 -19.34
C PHE A 348 9.28 3.38 -19.38
N GLN A 349 9.01 4.66 -19.57
CA GLN A 349 9.98 5.75 -19.48
C GLN A 349 9.66 6.66 -18.30
N LEU A 350 10.69 7.15 -17.63
CA LEU A 350 10.57 8.19 -16.61
C LEU A 350 10.53 9.56 -17.30
N GLY A 351 9.45 10.31 -17.09
CA GLY A 351 9.32 11.69 -17.56
C GLY A 351 9.92 12.70 -16.57
N PRO A 352 9.93 14.00 -16.92
CA PRO A 352 10.29 15.05 -15.96
C PRO A 352 9.29 15.09 -14.79
N GLY A 353 9.77 14.86 -13.57
CA GLY A 353 8.94 14.77 -12.36
C GLY A 353 8.48 13.34 -12.05
N PRO A 354 7.46 13.14 -11.17
CA PRO A 354 6.99 11.81 -10.78
C PRO A 354 6.06 11.19 -11.85
N HIS A 355 6.35 11.40 -13.13
CA HIS A 355 5.51 10.95 -14.25
C HIS A 355 6.15 9.76 -14.95
N ILE A 356 5.32 8.74 -15.23
CA ILE A 356 5.72 7.52 -15.93
C ILE A 356 4.93 7.44 -17.23
N LYS A 357 5.63 7.25 -18.35
CA LYS A 357 5.00 6.88 -19.63
C LYS A 357 5.15 5.38 -19.84
N VAL A 358 4.05 4.64 -19.74
CA VAL A 358 4.04 3.20 -20.04
C VAL A 358 4.19 2.99 -21.55
N LEU A 359 5.07 2.09 -21.97
CA LEU A 359 5.30 1.76 -23.39
C LEU A 359 4.60 0.44 -23.74
N HIS A 360 4.82 -0.61 -22.96
CA HIS A 360 4.13 -1.89 -23.13
C HIS A 360 3.88 -2.50 -21.74
N SER A 361 2.69 -3.01 -21.48
CA SER A 361 2.42 -3.89 -20.34
C SER A 361 1.67 -5.16 -20.77
N THR A 362 2.06 -6.30 -20.20
CA THR A 362 1.49 -7.62 -20.51
C THR A 362 1.45 -8.49 -19.25
N SER A 363 0.52 -9.45 -19.19
CA SER A 363 0.41 -10.43 -18.10
C SER A 363 0.71 -11.84 -18.62
N ARG A 364 1.71 -12.52 -18.07
CA ARG A 364 2.23 -13.79 -18.61
C ARG A 364 2.15 -14.90 -17.60
N GLN A 365 1.84 -16.10 -18.07
CA GLN A 365 1.75 -17.29 -17.22
C GLN A 365 3.15 -17.79 -16.88
N LEU A 366 3.35 -18.17 -15.62
CA LEU A 366 4.53 -18.85 -15.11
C LEU A 366 4.19 -20.33 -14.98
N ASP A 367 5.01 -21.17 -15.59
CA ASP A 367 4.96 -22.60 -15.34
C ASP A 367 5.66 -22.90 -14.00
N VAL A 368 4.93 -23.47 -13.05
CA VAL A 368 5.37 -23.67 -11.67
C VAL A 368 5.22 -25.16 -11.38
N LEU A 369 6.20 -25.78 -10.72
CA LEU A 369 6.08 -27.18 -10.31
C LEU A 369 4.86 -27.33 -9.38
N PRO A 370 4.16 -28.48 -9.35
CA PRO A 370 3.02 -28.67 -8.45
C PRO A 370 3.49 -28.48 -7.00
N MET A 371 3.03 -27.39 -6.37
CA MET A 371 3.33 -27.04 -4.98
C MET A 371 2.17 -27.42 -4.07
N GLU A 372 2.47 -27.87 -2.86
CA GLU A 372 1.47 -28.13 -1.81
C GLU A 372 0.99 -26.83 -1.12
N ASP A 373 1.84 -25.79 -1.06
CA ASP A 373 1.52 -24.47 -0.47
C ASP A 373 2.04 -23.32 -1.36
N ILE A 374 1.18 -22.31 -1.59
CA ILE A 374 1.50 -21.08 -2.34
C ILE A 374 2.55 -20.21 -1.61
N ASN A 375 2.75 -20.41 -0.31
CA ASN A 375 3.77 -19.74 0.49
C ASN A 375 5.19 -20.22 0.18
N GLU A 376 5.37 -21.33 -0.56
CA GLU A 376 6.68 -21.81 -1.01
C GLU A 376 7.19 -21.07 -2.26
N PHE A 377 6.37 -20.21 -2.85
CA PHE A 377 6.73 -19.41 -4.01
C PHE A 377 7.48 -18.14 -3.64
N GLU A 378 8.69 -17.95 -4.16
CA GLU A 378 9.45 -16.71 -3.95
C GLU A 378 10.12 -16.18 -5.23
N PHE A 379 9.87 -14.91 -5.56
CA PHE A 379 10.55 -14.20 -6.63
C PHE A 379 11.93 -13.71 -6.18
N ARG A 380 13.01 -14.14 -6.84
CA ARG A 380 14.39 -13.96 -6.34
C ARG A 380 15.19 -12.87 -7.01
N PHE A 381 15.15 -12.77 -8.33
CA PHE A 381 15.91 -11.76 -9.07
C PHE A 381 15.34 -11.54 -10.48
N LEU A 382 15.72 -10.40 -11.05
CA LEU A 382 15.53 -10.04 -12.44
C LEU A 382 16.88 -9.63 -13.01
N GLN A 383 17.29 -10.21 -14.14
CA GLN A 383 18.56 -9.90 -14.78
C GLN A 383 18.39 -9.69 -16.29
N GLU A 384 18.80 -8.53 -16.76
CA GLU A 384 18.92 -8.19 -18.18
C GLU A 384 20.27 -8.65 -18.76
N TYR A 385 20.27 -9.09 -20.02
CA TYR A 385 21.46 -9.29 -20.85
C TYR A 385 21.13 -9.01 -22.32
N LYS A 386 22.14 -8.70 -23.15
CA LYS A 386 21.93 -8.32 -24.56
C LYS A 386 21.54 -9.52 -25.41
N ASP A 387 20.65 -9.30 -26.37
CA ASP A 387 20.33 -10.28 -27.41
C ASP A 387 21.26 -10.08 -28.62
N ASP A 388 22.22 -10.99 -28.82
CA ASP A 388 23.24 -10.87 -29.87
C ASP A 388 22.74 -11.28 -31.27
N LYS A 389 21.42 -11.50 -31.47
CA LYS A 389 20.86 -11.86 -32.78
C LYS A 389 20.93 -10.75 -33.85
N VAL A 390 21.54 -9.58 -33.61
CA VAL A 390 21.72 -8.53 -34.63
C VAL A 390 23.08 -7.83 -34.51
N LEU A 391 23.96 -8.06 -35.50
CA LEU A 391 25.06 -7.13 -35.83
C LEU A 391 24.44 -5.82 -36.34
N PRO A 392 24.86 -4.63 -35.88
CA PRO A 392 24.40 -3.37 -36.44
C PRO A 392 24.97 -3.22 -37.86
N GLN A 393 24.10 -3.34 -38.87
CA GLN A 393 24.43 -2.82 -40.20
C GLN A 393 24.31 -1.30 -40.14
N VAL A 394 25.46 -0.65 -40.10
CA VAL A 394 25.61 0.79 -40.35
C VAL A 394 25.14 1.05 -41.78
N HIS A 395 23.99 1.70 -41.95
CA HIS A 395 23.66 2.39 -43.18
C HIS A 395 24.06 3.85 -43.02
N GLU A 396 25.17 4.22 -43.65
CA GLU A 396 25.50 5.61 -43.96
C GLU A 396 24.42 6.16 -44.90
N VAL A 397 23.80 7.28 -44.53
CA VAL A 397 22.92 8.04 -45.43
C VAL A 397 23.65 9.33 -45.77
N HIS A 398 24.03 9.45 -47.05
CA HIS A 398 24.47 10.69 -47.68
C HIS A 398 23.26 11.53 -48.11
N ASP A 399 23.43 12.85 -48.01
CA ASP A 399 22.50 13.95 -48.25
C ASP A 399 21.89 14.03 -49.67
N ALA A 400 20.73 14.70 -49.78
CA ALA A 400 20.48 15.75 -50.78
C ALA A 400 19.19 16.56 -50.48
N GLU A 401 19.31 17.90 -50.60
CA GLU A 401 18.33 18.98 -50.44
C GLU A 401 17.25 19.05 -51.54
N GLU A 402 16.09 19.68 -51.27
CA GLU A 402 15.75 21.02 -51.80
C GLU A 402 14.34 21.54 -51.40
N VAL A 403 14.40 22.73 -50.80
CA VAL A 403 13.52 23.90 -50.59
C VAL A 403 12.30 24.14 -51.54
N HIS A 404 11.18 24.64 -50.99
CA HIS A 404 10.55 25.92 -51.39
C HIS A 404 9.49 26.48 -50.41
N GLU A 405 9.70 27.75 -50.03
CA GLU A 405 8.84 28.67 -49.25
C GLU A 405 7.80 29.42 -50.13
N GLU A 406 6.71 29.95 -49.52
CA GLU A 406 6.41 31.40 -49.33
C GLU A 406 4.99 31.61 -48.75
N LYS A 407 4.84 32.25 -47.56
CA LYS A 407 4.50 33.67 -47.26
C LYS A 407 3.05 34.09 -47.61
N ALA A 408 2.35 35.00 -46.94
CA ALA A 408 2.40 35.76 -45.68
C ALA A 408 1.12 36.66 -45.70
N LEU A 409 0.61 37.18 -44.57
CA LEU A 409 0.28 38.62 -44.41
C LEU A 409 -0.28 39.01 -43.02
N HIS A 410 0.50 39.85 -42.32
CA HIS A 410 0.20 41.07 -41.55
C HIS A 410 -0.87 41.21 -40.42
N ASP A 411 -0.32 41.48 -39.22
CA ASP A 411 -0.65 42.38 -38.06
C ASP A 411 -1.40 43.71 -38.39
N PRO A 412 -1.93 44.57 -37.46
CA PRO A 412 -1.42 44.89 -36.09
C PRO A 412 -2.43 45.33 -34.96
N CYS A 413 -2.00 45.37 -33.69
CA CYS A 413 -1.86 46.60 -32.87
C CYS A 413 -1.75 46.37 -31.33
N ASN A 414 -0.67 46.91 -30.76
CA ASN A 414 -0.33 47.10 -29.34
C ASN A 414 -1.26 48.08 -28.59
N THR A 415 -1.42 47.94 -27.25
CA THR A 415 -0.92 48.92 -26.23
C THR A 415 -1.23 48.57 -24.75
N CYS A 416 -0.14 48.37 -23.99
CA CYS A 416 0.26 48.77 -22.61
C CYS A 416 -0.70 49.01 -21.40
N ARG A 417 -0.30 48.35 -20.29
CA ARG A 417 -0.09 48.81 -18.88
C ARG A 417 -1.29 49.13 -17.95
N HIS A 418 -1.45 48.38 -16.86
CA HIS A 418 -1.00 48.74 -15.48
C HIS A 418 -1.37 47.65 -14.43
N HIS A 419 -0.51 47.50 -13.42
CA HIS A 419 -0.61 46.60 -12.25
C HIS A 419 -1.84 46.83 -11.36
N LEU A 420 -2.35 45.76 -10.72
CA LEU A 420 -2.97 45.71 -9.37
C LEU A 420 -3.02 44.21 -8.86
N PRO A 421 -3.14 43.94 -7.54
CA PRO A 421 -2.63 42.76 -6.83
C PRO A 421 -3.55 41.52 -6.92
N PRO A 422 -3.12 40.33 -6.43
CA PRO A 422 -3.94 39.12 -6.49
C PRO A 422 -5.27 39.32 -5.75
N LEU A 423 -6.36 38.85 -6.38
CA LEU A 423 -7.68 38.79 -5.75
C LEU A 423 -7.63 37.90 -4.49
N PRO A 424 -8.37 38.24 -3.42
CA PRO A 424 -8.56 37.35 -2.29
C PRO A 424 -9.27 36.06 -2.74
N PRO A 425 -9.10 34.95 -2.00
CA PRO A 425 -9.84 33.73 -2.26
C PRO A 425 -11.34 34.02 -2.36
N PRO A 426 -12.10 33.29 -3.21
CA PRO A 426 -13.54 33.46 -3.27
C PRO A 426 -14.12 33.28 -1.85
N PRO A 427 -15.08 34.12 -1.44
CA PRO A 427 -15.66 34.01 -0.12
C PRO A 427 -16.18 32.59 0.06
N TYR A 428 -15.80 31.96 1.17
CA TYR A 428 -16.37 30.71 1.64
C TYR A 428 -17.90 30.84 1.61
N VAL A 429 -18.52 30.26 0.58
CA VAL A 429 -19.97 30.17 0.52
C VAL A 429 -20.32 29.00 1.43
N LYS A 430 -20.88 29.35 2.59
CA LYS A 430 -21.30 28.41 3.62
C LYS A 430 -22.19 27.33 2.95
N PRO A 431 -21.79 26.05 2.95
CA PRO A 431 -22.69 24.98 2.52
C PRO A 431 -23.93 25.02 3.41
N HIS A 432 -25.11 24.93 2.82
CA HIS A 432 -26.35 24.89 3.56
C HIS A 432 -26.46 23.50 4.21
N MET A 433 -26.06 23.40 5.48
CA MET A 433 -25.95 22.13 6.21
C MET A 433 -27.28 21.73 6.84
N ASP A 434 -27.59 20.43 6.81
CA ASP A 434 -28.72 19.87 7.57
C ASP A 434 -28.34 19.64 9.05
N ASN A 435 -27.10 19.19 9.34
CA ASN A 435 -26.66 18.79 10.68
C ASN A 435 -25.34 19.50 11.10
N GLU A 436 -25.43 20.65 11.79
CA GLU A 436 -24.26 21.42 12.24
C GLU A 436 -23.60 20.86 13.53
N LEU A 437 -24.25 19.89 14.21
CA LEU A 437 -23.85 19.38 15.53
C LEU A 437 -23.29 17.95 15.46
N LEU A 438 -22.16 17.74 16.12
CA LEU A 438 -21.52 16.45 16.30
C LEU A 438 -21.44 16.09 17.78
N PHE A 439 -21.97 14.93 18.14
CA PHE A 439 -21.77 14.32 19.44
C PHE A 439 -20.73 13.21 19.36
N ILE A 440 -19.79 13.21 20.31
CA ILE A 440 -18.69 12.25 20.37
C ILE A 440 -18.80 11.48 21.68
N ILE A 441 -18.91 10.17 21.59
CA ILE A 441 -19.07 9.29 22.76
C ILE A 441 -17.76 8.56 23.00
N CYS A 442 -17.18 8.72 24.18
CA CYS A 442 -15.98 8.01 24.63
C CYS A 442 -16.30 7.15 25.84
N GLN A 443 -15.96 5.86 25.82
CA GLN A 443 -16.13 4.97 26.97
C GLN A 443 -14.83 4.84 27.77
N ALA A 444 -14.89 4.95 29.09
CA ALA A 444 -13.77 4.71 30.00
C ALA A 444 -14.26 3.98 31.26
N GLY A 445 -13.76 2.76 31.48
CA GLY A 445 -14.28 1.87 32.53
C GLY A 445 -15.78 1.62 32.36
N SER A 446 -16.55 1.84 33.43
CA SER A 446 -18.01 1.72 33.41
C SER A 446 -18.74 3.00 32.97
N GLN A 447 -18.02 4.09 32.69
CA GLN A 447 -18.61 5.39 32.35
C GLN A 447 -18.53 5.67 30.84
N SER A 448 -19.52 6.40 30.32
CA SER A 448 -19.52 6.89 28.94
C SER A 448 -19.66 8.40 28.92
N PHE A 449 -18.68 9.08 28.35
CA PHE A 449 -18.57 10.53 28.28
C PHE A 449 -19.05 10.99 26.90
N ILE A 450 -20.04 11.86 26.87
CA ILE A 450 -20.61 12.41 25.64
C ILE A 450 -20.13 13.85 25.52
N TYR A 451 -19.38 14.16 24.48
CA TYR A 451 -18.92 15.51 24.15
C TYR A 451 -19.76 16.07 23.01
N LYS A 452 -19.89 17.39 22.95
CA LYS A 452 -20.62 18.12 21.91
C LYS A 452 -19.69 19.12 21.24
N THR A 453 -19.69 19.16 19.92
CA THR A 453 -18.92 20.11 19.09
C THR A 453 -19.71 20.44 17.82
N SER A 454 -19.37 21.53 17.15
CA SER A 454 -19.94 21.90 15.84
C SER A 454 -18.84 22.16 14.81
N LEU A 455 -19.20 22.25 13.53
CA LEU A 455 -18.27 22.67 12.48
C LEU A 455 -17.74 24.09 12.69
N MET A 456 -18.55 24.98 13.29
CA MET A 456 -18.14 26.34 13.63
C MET A 456 -17.04 26.37 14.68
N ASP A 457 -17.08 25.43 15.63
CA ASP A 457 -16.04 25.28 16.66
C ASP A 457 -14.71 24.79 16.07
N LEU A 458 -14.68 24.33 14.81
CA LEU A 458 -13.49 23.84 14.11
C LEU A 458 -12.89 24.88 13.15
N SER A 459 -13.56 26.02 12.93
CA SER A 459 -13.09 27.05 11.98
C SER A 459 -11.82 27.77 12.51
N PRO A 460 -10.74 27.86 11.71
CA PRO A 460 -9.47 28.44 12.13
C PRO A 460 -9.55 29.96 12.41
N ASP A 461 -10.54 30.65 11.85
CA ASP A 461 -10.68 32.12 11.96
C ASP A 461 -11.06 32.61 13.37
N LEU A 462 -11.56 31.72 14.24
CA LEU A 462 -11.95 32.06 15.62
C LEU A 462 -10.89 31.73 16.68
N SER A 463 -9.80 31.03 16.33
CA SER A 463 -8.69 30.71 17.24
C SER A 463 -7.31 31.30 16.89
N PRO A 464 -7.14 32.60 16.53
CA PRO A 464 -5.82 33.22 16.48
C PRO A 464 -5.32 33.70 17.86
N ARG A 465 -6.08 33.51 18.95
CA ARG A 465 -5.69 33.97 20.29
C ARG A 465 -5.44 32.79 21.23
N LEU A 466 -4.15 32.50 21.42
CA LEU A 466 -3.54 31.43 22.22
C LEU A 466 -3.66 30.03 21.60
N GLY A 467 -2.50 29.45 21.25
CA GLY A 467 -2.32 28.08 20.75
C GLY A 467 -2.64 26.97 21.76
N ILE A 468 -3.79 27.06 22.43
CA ILE A 468 -4.34 26.02 23.30
C ILE A 468 -5.81 25.88 22.90
N ALA A 469 -6.13 24.84 22.13
CA ALA A 469 -7.51 24.49 21.83
C ALA A 469 -8.30 24.34 23.14
N THR A 470 -9.45 25.02 23.25
CA THR A 470 -10.31 24.95 24.44
C THR A 470 -10.68 23.49 24.73
N ARG A 471 -10.44 23.04 25.98
CA ARG A 471 -10.75 21.67 26.40
C ARG A 471 -12.25 21.40 26.27
N LEU A 472 -12.61 20.29 25.65
CA LEU A 472 -13.99 19.80 25.62
C LEU A 472 -14.34 19.20 26.99
N LYS A 473 -15.36 19.78 27.62
CA LYS A 473 -15.98 19.22 28.82
C LYS A 473 -17.09 18.24 28.42
N PRO A 474 -17.29 17.14 29.17
CA PRO A 474 -18.38 16.22 28.89
C PRO A 474 -19.70 16.97 28.98
N HIS A 475 -20.48 16.92 27.90
CA HIS A 475 -21.84 17.42 27.84
C HIS A 475 -22.78 16.55 28.70
N TYR A 476 -22.49 15.25 28.75
CA TYR A 476 -23.22 14.27 29.53
C TYR A 476 -22.31 13.10 29.95
N ILE A 477 -22.56 12.48 31.10
CA ILE A 477 -21.85 11.29 31.57
C ILE A 477 -22.89 10.22 31.88
N VAL A 478 -22.83 9.11 31.16
CA VAL A 478 -23.68 7.94 31.41
C VAL A 478 -22.94 7.01 32.36
N HIS A 479 -23.40 6.93 33.59
CA HIS A 479 -22.80 6.02 34.57
C HIS A 479 -23.19 4.57 34.26
N GLY A 480 -22.28 3.66 34.57
CA GLY A 480 -22.51 2.24 34.42
C GLY A 480 -22.11 1.48 35.65
N ASP A 481 -22.84 0.40 35.85
CA ASP A 481 -22.62 -0.59 36.88
C ASP A 481 -21.88 -1.82 36.31
N ASP A 482 -21.44 -1.79 35.05
CA ASP A 482 -20.64 -2.84 34.41
C ASP A 482 -19.40 -2.30 33.68
N HIS A 483 -18.36 -3.14 33.61
CA HIS A 483 -17.11 -2.84 32.90
C HIS A 483 -17.16 -3.24 31.41
N GLY A 484 -18.34 -3.60 30.88
CA GLY A 484 -18.53 -4.08 29.51
C GLY A 484 -18.73 -2.94 28.49
N PRO A 485 -18.44 -3.17 27.20
CA PRO A 485 -18.68 -2.17 26.16
C PRO A 485 -20.18 -1.86 26.01
N ARG A 486 -20.51 -0.65 25.55
CA ARG A 486 -21.88 -0.22 25.27
C ARG A 486 -22.06 0.08 23.80
N HIS A 487 -23.28 -0.18 23.31
CA HIS A 487 -23.70 0.15 21.96
C HIS A 487 -24.60 1.37 22.00
N PHE A 488 -24.27 2.37 21.19
CA PHE A 488 -25.00 3.63 21.10
C PHE A 488 -25.64 3.77 19.72
N PHE A 489 -26.91 4.17 19.70
CA PHE A 489 -27.62 4.47 18.45
C PHE A 489 -28.65 5.57 18.68
N LEU A 490 -28.99 6.29 17.61
CA LEU A 490 -30.07 7.26 17.61
C LEU A 490 -31.38 6.65 17.14
N SER A 491 -32.46 7.08 17.78
CA SER A 491 -33.80 6.88 17.26
C SER A 491 -34.63 8.12 17.56
N GLY A 492 -34.98 8.87 16.52
CA GLY A 492 -35.55 10.21 16.67
C GLY A 492 -34.54 11.17 17.30
N SER A 493 -34.97 11.93 18.32
CA SER A 493 -34.15 12.90 19.05
C SER A 493 -33.48 12.33 20.31
N GLU A 494 -33.52 11.00 20.50
CA GLU A 494 -33.03 10.34 21.70
C GLU A 494 -31.85 9.43 21.36
N LEU A 495 -30.83 9.47 22.22
CA LEU A 495 -29.69 8.58 22.20
C LEU A 495 -29.97 7.39 23.10
N TYR A 496 -29.85 6.19 22.54
CA TYR A 496 -30.05 4.95 23.27
C TYR A 496 -28.69 4.31 23.55
N ALA A 497 -28.52 3.80 24.76
CA ALA A 497 -27.34 3.04 25.16
C ALA A 497 -27.73 1.65 25.68
N VAL A 498 -27.19 0.61 25.05
CA VAL A 498 -27.43 -0.79 25.41
C VAL A 498 -26.12 -1.43 25.86
N SER A 499 -26.14 -2.10 27.01
CA SER A 499 -24.97 -2.81 27.51
C SER A 499 -24.73 -4.11 26.75
N PHE A 500 -23.46 -4.45 26.56
CA PHE A 500 -23.03 -5.77 26.10
C PHE A 500 -23.38 -6.89 27.10
N LEU A 501 -23.34 -6.63 28.41
CA LEU A 501 -23.45 -7.64 29.48
C LEU A 501 -24.71 -7.57 30.34
N LYS A 502 -25.41 -6.42 30.37
CA LYS A 502 -26.55 -6.21 31.26
C LYS A 502 -27.86 -5.98 30.50
N ASP A 503 -28.94 -6.35 31.18
CA ASP A 503 -30.29 -6.09 30.72
C ASP A 503 -30.65 -4.62 30.91
N GLY A 504 -31.65 -4.18 30.15
CA GLY A 504 -32.09 -2.81 30.16
C GLY A 504 -31.41 -1.95 29.10
N MET A 505 -31.98 -0.78 28.89
CA MET A 505 -31.55 0.15 27.86
C MET A 505 -31.74 1.56 28.39
N TYR A 506 -30.67 2.35 28.37
CA TYR A 506 -30.72 3.75 28.76
C TYR A 506 -31.22 4.57 27.57
N VAL A 507 -32.15 5.48 27.84
CA VAL A 507 -32.66 6.46 26.89
C VAL A 507 -32.24 7.82 27.38
N LEU A 508 -31.49 8.53 26.54
CA LEU A 508 -30.85 9.80 26.85
C LEU A 508 -31.42 10.85 25.91
N ASN A 509 -32.14 11.82 26.46
CA ASN A 509 -32.56 12.98 25.71
C ASN A 509 -31.47 14.04 25.80
N LEU A 510 -30.73 14.25 24.70
CA LEU A 510 -29.55 15.13 24.71
C LEU A 510 -29.91 16.62 24.86
N ASP A 511 -31.13 17.02 24.51
CA ASP A 511 -31.60 18.40 24.65
C ASP A 511 -32.01 18.73 26.09
N THR A 512 -32.77 17.84 26.73
CA THR A 512 -33.29 18.02 28.10
C THR A 512 -32.35 17.50 29.18
N ARG A 513 -31.32 16.72 28.80
CA ARG A 513 -30.39 16.01 29.70
C ARG A 513 -31.08 15.02 30.64
N CYS A 514 -32.28 14.58 30.31
CA CYS A 514 -32.97 13.54 31.05
C CYS A 514 -32.45 12.16 30.64
N GLU A 515 -32.16 11.31 31.63
CA GLU A 515 -31.98 9.87 31.42
C GLU A 515 -33.18 9.09 31.99
N HIS A 516 -33.55 8.04 31.27
CA HIS A 516 -34.46 7.03 31.77
C HIS A 516 -33.92 5.65 31.43
N LEU A 517 -33.86 4.76 32.42
CA LEU A 517 -33.58 3.34 32.20
C LEU A 517 -34.91 2.64 31.91
N ASP A 518 -34.99 1.92 30.79
CA ASP A 518 -36.03 0.91 30.57
C ASP A 518 -35.52 -0.44 31.11
N PRO A 519 -35.88 -0.85 32.34
CA PRO A 519 -35.38 -2.08 32.96
C PRO A 519 -36.06 -3.34 32.40
N LEU A 520 -37.12 -3.18 31.59
CA LEU A 520 -37.91 -4.29 31.07
C LEU A 520 -37.43 -4.78 29.70
N ALA A 521 -36.49 -4.04 29.08
CA ALA A 521 -35.73 -4.46 27.90
C ALA A 521 -34.74 -5.60 28.21
N ARG A 522 -35.27 -6.74 28.67
CA ARG A 522 -34.50 -7.95 28.99
C ARG A 522 -33.99 -8.60 27.71
N ARG A 523 -32.75 -9.08 27.76
CA ARG A 523 -32.17 -9.78 26.63
C ARG A 523 -32.61 -11.25 26.67
N PRO A 524 -33.08 -11.81 25.54
CA PRO A 524 -33.49 -13.22 25.44
C PRO A 524 -32.31 -14.17 25.31
N VAL A 525 -31.07 -13.68 25.41
CA VAL A 525 -29.83 -14.43 25.19
C VAL A 525 -29.12 -14.72 26.52
N SER A 526 -28.58 -15.94 26.63
CA SER A 526 -27.70 -16.33 27.74
C SER A 526 -26.44 -15.47 27.76
N SER A 527 -25.78 -15.34 28.92
CA SER A 527 -24.48 -14.65 29.06
C SER A 527 -23.36 -15.19 28.16
N VAL A 528 -23.60 -16.33 27.48
CA VAL A 528 -22.68 -17.04 26.58
C VAL A 528 -22.71 -16.52 25.12
N ASP A 529 -23.76 -15.78 24.71
CA ASP A 529 -23.88 -15.16 23.37
C ASP A 529 -24.40 -13.71 23.46
N PRO A 530 -23.56 -12.75 23.87
CA PRO A 530 -23.94 -11.36 24.12
C PRO A 530 -24.25 -10.58 22.83
N PHE A 531 -24.93 -9.43 22.98
CA PHE A 531 -25.12 -8.51 21.86
C PHE A 531 -23.80 -7.83 21.49
N ILE A 532 -23.27 -8.15 20.31
CA ILE A 532 -22.04 -7.58 19.76
C ILE A 532 -22.27 -6.28 19.00
N MET A 533 -23.52 -5.97 18.68
CA MET A 533 -23.91 -4.78 17.93
C MET A 533 -25.39 -4.49 18.16
N VAL A 534 -25.73 -3.21 18.33
CA VAL A 534 -27.11 -2.72 18.31
C VAL A 534 -27.18 -1.54 17.36
N ILE A 535 -28.08 -1.60 16.39
CA ILE A 535 -28.20 -0.62 15.30
C ILE A 535 -29.66 -0.27 15.04
N GLN A 536 -29.88 0.95 14.55
CA GLN A 536 -31.16 1.40 14.03
C GLN A 536 -31.18 1.20 12.51
N VAL A 537 -32.18 0.50 12.00
CA VAL A 537 -32.39 0.24 10.57
C VAL A 537 -33.81 0.70 10.22
N GLY A 538 -33.91 1.84 9.54
CA GLY A 538 -35.17 2.55 9.35
C GLY A 538 -35.88 2.81 10.69
N ARG A 539 -37.10 2.28 10.84
CA ARG A 539 -37.88 2.38 12.09
C ARG A 539 -37.64 1.25 13.08
N ALA A 540 -36.84 0.24 12.73
CA ALA A 540 -36.57 -0.92 13.57
C ALA A 540 -35.23 -0.78 14.32
N THR A 541 -35.25 -1.05 15.62
CA THR A 541 -34.02 -1.26 16.39
C THR A 541 -33.68 -2.75 16.40
N LEU A 542 -32.46 -3.08 15.99
CA LEU A 542 -31.97 -4.46 15.91
C LEU A 542 -30.73 -4.66 16.78
N ALA A 543 -30.61 -5.86 17.35
CA ALA A 543 -29.42 -6.32 18.05
C ALA A 543 -28.91 -7.62 17.41
N LEU A 544 -27.59 -7.76 17.31
CA LEU A 544 -26.91 -8.93 16.75
C LEU A 544 -26.03 -9.59 17.81
N THR A 545 -25.94 -10.92 17.74
CA THR A 545 -25.05 -11.72 18.58
C THR A 545 -23.81 -12.22 17.83
N GLU A 546 -22.88 -12.90 18.52
CA GLU A 546 -21.69 -13.50 17.91
C GLU A 546 -22.04 -14.57 16.88
N THR A 547 -23.22 -15.18 16.99
CA THR A 547 -23.73 -16.18 16.05
C THR A 547 -24.61 -15.59 14.94
N LEU A 548 -24.59 -14.26 14.76
CA LEU A 548 -25.40 -13.52 13.77
C LEU A 548 -26.92 -13.72 13.92
N GLN A 549 -27.36 -14.04 15.14
CA GLN A 549 -28.79 -14.02 15.45
C GLN A 549 -29.27 -12.58 15.53
N VAL A 550 -30.38 -12.28 14.86
CA VAL A 550 -30.96 -10.94 14.82
C VAL A 550 -32.13 -10.87 15.79
N TYR A 551 -32.09 -9.89 16.69
CA TYR A 551 -33.15 -9.58 17.65
C TYR A 551 -33.73 -8.22 17.32
N ARG A 552 -35.04 -8.11 17.31
CA ARG A 552 -35.76 -6.85 17.06
C ARG A 552 -36.37 -6.36 18.35
N LYS A 553 -36.24 -5.06 18.61
CA LYS A 553 -36.98 -4.39 19.68
C LYS A 553 -38.47 -4.37 19.36
N ALA A 554 -39.29 -4.90 20.26
CA ALA A 554 -40.74 -4.89 20.18
C ALA A 554 -41.32 -4.16 21.38
N HIS A 555 -42.30 -3.29 21.14
CA HIS A 555 -43.06 -2.66 22.21
C HIS A 555 -44.07 -3.65 22.77
N LEU A 556 -44.05 -3.85 24.08
CA LEU A 556 -45.02 -4.69 24.77
C LEU A 556 -46.31 -3.90 24.97
N VAL A 557 -47.43 -4.57 24.73
CA VAL A 557 -48.77 -4.01 25.01
C VAL A 557 -48.98 -3.85 26.51
N CYS A 558 -48.41 -4.73 27.33
CA CYS A 558 -48.43 -4.67 28.79
C CYS A 558 -47.11 -5.16 29.41
N PRO A 559 -46.50 -4.42 30.36
CA PRO A 559 -46.88 -3.06 30.77
C PRO A 559 -46.62 -2.02 29.66
N PRO A 560 -47.46 -0.96 29.55
CA PRO A 560 -47.31 0.05 28.51
C PRO A 560 -45.95 0.75 28.61
N ARG A 561 -45.35 1.09 27.45
CA ARG A 561 -43.98 1.66 27.32
C ARG A 561 -42.82 0.71 27.63
N SER A 562 -43.10 -0.54 27.99
CA SER A 562 -42.06 -1.56 28.10
C SER A 562 -41.61 -2.02 26.72
N SER A 563 -40.31 -2.20 26.53
CA SER A 563 -39.75 -2.81 25.33
C SER A 563 -39.14 -4.17 25.64
N SER A 564 -39.17 -5.09 24.67
CA SER A 564 -38.53 -6.40 24.77
C SER A 564 -37.79 -6.73 23.49
N TRP A 565 -36.81 -7.62 23.58
CA TRP A 565 -36.07 -8.11 22.41
C TRP A 565 -36.67 -9.43 21.95
N VAL A 566 -37.14 -9.47 20.70
CA VAL A 566 -37.76 -10.66 20.11
C VAL A 566 -36.83 -11.19 19.02
N ARG A 567 -36.54 -12.50 19.07
CA ARG A 567 -35.72 -13.14 18.04
C ARG A 567 -36.42 -13.09 16.69
N CYS A 568 -35.73 -12.60 15.68
CA CYS A 568 -36.15 -12.77 14.29
C CYS A 568 -35.79 -14.19 13.88
N MET A 569 -36.78 -14.97 13.42
CA MET A 569 -36.50 -16.27 12.80
C MET A 569 -35.83 -16.01 11.44
N THR A 570 -34.53 -16.21 11.39
CA THR A 570 -33.69 -15.94 10.22
C THR A 570 -33.25 -17.24 9.56
N ASP A 571 -33.15 -17.22 8.23
CA ASP A 571 -32.55 -18.29 7.45
C ASP A 571 -31.02 -18.19 7.58
N HIS A 572 -30.40 -19.18 8.25
CA HIS A 572 -28.95 -19.22 8.50
C HIS A 572 -28.19 -20.09 7.48
N SER A 573 -28.84 -20.57 6.42
CA SER A 573 -28.24 -21.49 5.44
C SER A 573 -26.99 -20.94 4.73
N GLN A 574 -26.86 -19.61 4.60
CA GLN A 574 -25.73 -18.94 3.93
C GLN A 574 -24.70 -18.33 4.90
N ILE A 575 -24.79 -18.64 6.19
CA ILE A 575 -23.98 -18.01 7.23
C ILE A 575 -22.96 -19.02 7.78
N PRO A 576 -21.75 -18.58 8.17
CA PRO A 576 -20.79 -19.46 8.82
C PRO A 576 -21.35 -20.06 10.12
N ASP A 577 -21.17 -21.38 10.31
CA ASP A 577 -21.48 -22.07 11.57
C ASP A 577 -20.37 -21.82 12.62
N ARG A 578 -20.14 -20.55 12.94
CA ARG A 578 -19.17 -20.11 13.95
C ARG A 578 -19.50 -18.72 14.48
N LYS A 579 -18.84 -18.37 15.60
CA LYS A 579 -18.84 -16.98 16.11
C LYS A 579 -18.09 -16.04 15.16
N VAL A 580 -18.68 -14.89 14.86
CA VAL A 580 -18.07 -13.82 14.03
C VAL A 580 -17.47 -12.72 14.90
N LYS A 581 -16.45 -12.05 14.38
CA LYS A 581 -15.83 -10.89 15.01
C LYS A 581 -16.00 -9.69 14.10
N LEU A 582 -16.91 -8.77 14.42
CA LEU A 582 -17.23 -7.67 13.51
C LEU A 582 -16.10 -6.65 13.41
N SER A 583 -15.67 -6.33 12.19
CA SER A 583 -14.73 -5.24 11.89
C SER A 583 -15.44 -3.92 11.61
N GLY A 584 -16.61 -3.96 10.98
CA GLY A 584 -17.41 -2.78 10.65
C GLY A 584 -18.83 -3.12 10.17
N TYR A 585 -19.66 -2.08 10.05
CA TYR A 585 -21.05 -2.20 9.61
C TYR A 585 -21.54 -0.93 8.91
N VAL A 586 -22.56 -1.10 8.07
CA VAL A 586 -23.26 -0.02 7.38
C VAL A 586 -24.76 -0.33 7.30
N VAL A 587 -25.59 0.69 7.50
CA VAL A 587 -27.02 0.61 7.19
C VAL A 587 -27.20 1.07 5.74
N VAL A 588 -27.76 0.20 4.90
CA VAL A 588 -27.83 0.41 3.44
C VAL A 588 -29.19 0.98 3.04
N SER A 589 -30.25 0.57 3.74
CA SER A 589 -31.61 1.07 3.51
C SER A 589 -32.42 0.98 4.80
N ASP A 590 -33.67 1.47 4.76
CA ASP A 590 -34.60 1.35 5.89
C ASP A 590 -34.88 -0.10 6.31
N ASN A 591 -34.61 -1.06 5.42
CA ASN A 591 -34.89 -2.48 5.62
C ASN A 591 -33.67 -3.38 5.40
N SER A 592 -32.45 -2.83 5.35
CA SER A 592 -31.25 -3.66 5.16
C SER A 592 -29.97 -3.05 5.72
N PHE A 593 -29.07 -3.91 6.16
CA PHE A 593 -27.74 -3.51 6.63
C PHE A 593 -26.68 -4.56 6.22
N THR A 594 -25.42 -4.16 6.24
CA THR A 594 -24.28 -5.03 5.95
C THR A 594 -23.29 -4.99 7.10
N VAL A 595 -22.75 -6.15 7.48
CA VAL A 595 -21.68 -6.28 8.48
C VAL A 595 -20.48 -6.98 7.87
N CYS A 596 -19.27 -6.67 8.34
CA CYS A 596 -18.04 -7.29 7.90
C CYS A 596 -17.41 -8.11 9.03
N ASP A 597 -17.05 -9.36 8.74
CA ASP A 597 -16.33 -10.22 9.67
C ASP A 597 -14.81 -10.04 9.53
N THR A 598 -14.13 -9.87 10.66
CA THR A 598 -12.67 -9.64 10.73
C THR A 598 -11.89 -10.89 10.33
N LEU A 599 -12.42 -12.08 10.64
CA LEU A 599 -11.66 -13.33 10.48
C LEU A 599 -11.63 -13.82 9.03
N THR A 600 -12.74 -13.65 8.30
CA THR A 600 -12.83 -14.02 6.88
C THR A 600 -12.69 -12.85 5.93
N CYS A 601 -12.76 -11.62 6.45
CA CYS A 601 -12.94 -10.42 5.64
C CYS A 601 -14.17 -10.49 4.73
N SER A 602 -15.19 -11.29 5.07
CA SER A 602 -16.42 -11.37 4.28
C SER A 602 -17.44 -10.33 4.75
N CYS A 603 -18.13 -9.70 3.79
CA CYS A 603 -19.30 -8.87 4.05
C CYS A 603 -20.58 -9.72 3.99
N LEU A 604 -21.47 -9.53 4.96
CA LEU A 604 -22.73 -10.23 5.09
C LEU A 604 -23.86 -9.19 5.11
N HIS A 605 -24.76 -9.27 4.14
CA HIS A 605 -25.89 -8.39 3.99
C HIS A 605 -27.14 -9.05 4.57
N PHE A 606 -27.87 -8.32 5.40
CA PHE A 606 -29.13 -8.77 5.97
C PHE A 606 -30.29 -7.97 5.41
N ASN A 607 -31.28 -8.68 4.86
CA ASN A 607 -32.54 -8.11 4.43
C ASN A 607 -33.62 -8.39 5.50
N LEU A 608 -34.17 -7.32 6.08
CA LEU A 608 -35.16 -7.42 7.17
C LEU A 608 -36.50 -8.02 6.70
N ASP A 609 -36.94 -7.70 5.48
CA ASP A 609 -38.23 -8.15 4.95
C ASP A 609 -38.19 -9.64 4.63
N ALA A 610 -37.13 -10.08 3.96
CA ALA A 610 -36.90 -11.49 3.66
C ALA A 610 -36.48 -12.29 4.90
N LYS A 611 -35.94 -11.62 5.94
CA LYS A 611 -35.28 -12.23 7.11
C LYS A 611 -34.15 -13.18 6.73
N LYS A 612 -33.41 -12.81 5.67
CA LYS A 612 -32.34 -13.62 5.10
C LYS A 612 -31.01 -12.89 5.14
N TRP A 613 -29.98 -13.68 5.36
CA TRP A 613 -28.60 -13.28 5.19
C TRP A 613 -28.14 -13.66 3.78
N HIS A 614 -27.41 -12.75 3.16
CA HIS A 614 -26.77 -12.93 1.87
C HIS A 614 -25.28 -12.66 2.05
N VAL A 615 -24.44 -13.54 1.52
CA VAL A 615 -23.01 -13.23 1.39
C VAL A 615 -22.87 -12.16 0.32
N VAL A 616 -22.20 -11.06 0.66
CA VAL A 616 -21.89 -10.00 -0.30
C VAL A 616 -20.67 -10.44 -1.09
N MET A 617 -20.86 -10.61 -2.39
CA MET A 617 -19.83 -11.06 -3.29
C MET A 617 -19.00 -9.85 -3.77
N PRO A 618 -17.71 -9.99 -4.05
CA PRO A 618 -17.01 -8.95 -4.80
C PRO A 618 -17.59 -8.95 -6.22
N TRP A 619 -17.84 -7.76 -6.77
CA TRP A 619 -18.23 -7.62 -8.16
C TRP A 619 -17.07 -8.09 -9.04
N ALA A 620 -17.38 -8.97 -9.98
CA ALA A 620 -16.48 -9.38 -11.05
C ALA A 620 -17.28 -9.33 -12.36
N PRO A 621 -16.79 -8.67 -13.42
CA PRO A 621 -17.38 -8.77 -14.74
C PRO A 621 -17.56 -10.24 -15.15
N TRP A 622 -18.68 -10.56 -15.81
CA TRP A 622 -18.96 -11.91 -16.30
C TRP A 622 -17.76 -12.47 -17.09
N GLY A 623 -17.08 -13.49 -16.54
CA GLY A 623 -15.86 -14.10 -17.10
C GLY A 623 -14.59 -13.97 -16.25
N GLU A 624 -14.57 -13.08 -15.25
CA GLU A 624 -13.48 -12.94 -14.28
C GLU A 624 -13.82 -13.71 -12.99
N TYR A 625 -12.91 -14.52 -12.43
CA TYR A 625 -13.18 -15.20 -11.15
C TYR A 625 -13.20 -14.17 -10.01
N PRO A 626 -14.12 -14.28 -9.02
CA PRO A 626 -14.00 -13.49 -7.80
C PRO A 626 -12.66 -13.80 -7.12
N PRO A 627 -11.93 -12.78 -6.61
CA PRO A 627 -10.64 -13.00 -5.96
C PRO A 627 -10.76 -14.02 -4.81
N ARG A 628 -10.00 -15.13 -4.86
CA ARG A 628 -10.07 -16.17 -3.81
C ARG A 628 -9.59 -15.69 -2.44
N ASP A 629 -8.74 -14.66 -2.38
CA ASP A 629 -8.23 -14.10 -1.11
C ASP A 629 -8.90 -12.77 -0.75
N MET A 630 -10.03 -12.89 -0.06
CA MET A 630 -10.81 -11.79 0.53
C MET A 630 -10.05 -11.06 1.66
N SER A 631 -8.96 -11.63 2.21
CA SER A 631 -8.24 -11.05 3.35
C SER A 631 -7.45 -9.77 3.02
N SER A 632 -7.22 -9.51 1.73
CA SER A 632 -6.44 -8.38 1.23
C SER A 632 -7.24 -7.07 1.17
N TYR A 633 -8.57 -7.17 1.06
CA TYR A 633 -9.50 -6.05 1.06
C TYR A 633 -10.15 -5.96 2.44
N ARG A 634 -9.61 -5.12 3.33
CA ARG A 634 -10.30 -4.85 4.61
C ARG A 634 -11.53 -3.98 4.33
N PHE A 635 -12.67 -4.62 4.08
CA PHE A 635 -13.84 -3.98 3.46
C PHE A 635 -14.48 -2.89 4.31
N LEU A 636 -14.85 -3.17 5.56
CA LEU A 636 -15.54 -2.21 6.43
C LEU A 636 -14.85 -2.11 7.78
N ASN A 637 -14.73 -0.87 8.28
CA ASN A 637 -14.15 -0.59 9.59
C ASN A 637 -15.03 0.33 10.42
N GLY A 638 -15.35 -0.10 11.64
CA GLY A 638 -16.20 0.64 12.55
C GLY A 638 -17.58 0.91 11.95
N ARG A 639 -18.14 2.08 12.26
CA ARG A 639 -19.35 2.57 11.59
C ARG A 639 -18.95 3.11 10.21
N CYS A 640 -19.65 2.65 9.19
CA CYS A 640 -19.52 3.07 7.79
C CYS A 640 -20.82 3.76 7.34
N VAL A 641 -20.76 4.54 6.27
CA VAL A 641 -21.89 5.36 5.81
C VAL A 641 -22.26 4.98 4.38
N PHE A 642 -23.55 4.76 4.11
CA PHE A 642 -24.06 4.56 2.76
C PHE A 642 -24.72 5.84 2.24
N VAL A 643 -24.21 6.40 1.14
CA VAL A 643 -24.77 7.60 0.49
C VAL A 643 -24.66 7.43 -1.03
N ASP A 644 -25.73 7.78 -1.75
CA ASP A 644 -25.78 7.81 -3.22
C ASP A 644 -25.27 6.54 -3.94
N GLY A 645 -25.47 5.36 -3.34
CA GLY A 645 -25.08 4.07 -3.91
C GLY A 645 -23.70 3.56 -3.48
N PHE A 646 -22.96 4.34 -2.68
CA PHE A 646 -21.62 3.99 -2.22
C PHE A 646 -21.56 3.81 -0.70
N ILE A 647 -20.83 2.79 -0.26
CA ILE A 647 -20.46 2.56 1.14
C ILE A 647 -19.09 3.18 1.38
N TYR A 648 -19.05 4.22 2.22
CA TYR A 648 -17.83 4.89 2.66
C TYR A 648 -17.34 4.31 4.00
N THR A 649 -16.04 4.04 4.08
CA THR A 649 -15.37 3.53 5.28
C THR A 649 -14.03 4.24 5.51
N CYS A 650 -13.59 4.31 6.76
CA CYS A 650 -12.25 4.76 7.08
C CYS A 650 -11.19 3.74 6.66
N SER A 651 -10.07 4.24 6.13
CA SER A 651 -8.88 3.48 5.78
C SER A 651 -7.63 4.11 6.39
N GLY A 652 -6.51 3.36 6.40
CA GLY A 652 -5.26 3.86 6.97
C GLY A 652 -4.66 5.06 6.24
N LYS A 653 -5.07 5.31 4.99
CA LYS A 653 -4.56 6.38 4.12
C LYS A 653 -5.66 7.32 3.61
N GLY A 654 -6.78 7.44 4.33
CA GLY A 654 -7.94 8.28 3.97
C GLY A 654 -9.25 7.51 3.99
N LEU A 655 -10.14 7.75 3.03
CA LEU A 655 -11.42 7.03 2.92
C LEU A 655 -11.38 6.00 1.79
N ALA A 656 -12.19 4.95 1.90
CA ALA A 656 -12.49 4.04 0.80
C ALA A 656 -14.00 4.02 0.56
N ALA A 657 -14.40 3.97 -0.70
CA ALA A 657 -15.80 3.91 -1.12
C ALA A 657 -16.05 2.70 -2.02
N TYR A 658 -17.07 1.90 -1.70
CA TYR A 658 -17.45 0.71 -2.47
C TYR A 658 -18.84 0.94 -3.07
N GLU A 659 -19.00 0.76 -4.38
CA GLU A 659 -20.34 0.76 -4.98
C GLU A 659 -21.07 -0.53 -4.58
N LEU A 660 -22.31 -0.40 -4.12
CA LEU A 660 -23.14 -1.56 -3.81
C LEU A 660 -24.05 -1.86 -5.00
N LEU A 661 -23.88 -3.05 -5.59
CA LEU A 661 -24.61 -3.48 -6.78
C LEU A 661 -25.56 -4.62 -6.41
N TYR A 662 -26.75 -4.60 -7.04
CA TYR A 662 -27.75 -5.64 -6.90
C TYR A 662 -28.01 -6.25 -8.27
N GLU A 663 -27.59 -7.50 -8.47
CA GLU A 663 -27.80 -8.25 -9.71
C GLU A 663 -28.19 -9.70 -9.41
N ASP A 664 -29.12 -10.27 -10.16
CA ASP A 664 -29.51 -11.69 -10.10
C ASP A 664 -29.80 -12.26 -8.68
N ASN A 665 -30.42 -11.45 -7.81
CA ASN A 665 -30.67 -11.77 -6.38
C ASN A 665 -29.40 -11.92 -5.52
N CYS A 666 -28.24 -11.53 -6.03
CA CYS A 666 -26.98 -11.41 -5.33
C CYS A 666 -26.67 -9.94 -5.02
N VAL A 667 -25.89 -9.74 -3.97
CA VAL A 667 -25.41 -8.41 -3.55
C VAL A 667 -23.91 -8.39 -3.80
N TYR A 668 -23.44 -7.37 -4.50
CA TYR A 668 -22.04 -7.23 -4.86
C TYR A 668 -21.43 -5.93 -4.34
N LEU A 669 -20.15 -5.97 -3.95
CA LEU A 669 -19.33 -4.79 -3.72
C LEU A 669 -18.38 -4.60 -4.89
N ASP A 670 -18.47 -3.47 -5.56
CA ASP A 670 -17.52 -3.11 -6.62
C ASP A 670 -16.13 -2.77 -6.06
N ILE A 671 -15.15 -2.69 -6.96
CA ILE A 671 -13.77 -2.36 -6.66
C ILE A 671 -13.73 -1.03 -5.86
N PRO A 672 -13.02 -0.99 -4.72
CA PRO A 672 -12.96 0.21 -3.90
C PRO A 672 -12.33 1.38 -4.65
N ILE A 673 -12.95 2.54 -4.50
CA ILE A 673 -12.35 3.84 -4.84
C ILE A 673 -11.66 4.35 -3.59
N TYR A 674 -10.33 4.50 -3.66
CA TYR A 674 -9.55 5.07 -2.57
C TYR A 674 -9.48 6.59 -2.71
N LEU A 675 -9.85 7.29 -1.62
CA LEU A 675 -9.81 8.73 -1.50
C LEU A 675 -8.66 9.09 -0.55
N PRO A 676 -7.45 9.36 -1.09
CA PRO A 676 -6.26 9.50 -0.27
C PRO A 676 -6.32 10.77 0.57
N LEU A 677 -6.00 10.63 1.85
CA LEU A 677 -5.87 11.72 2.81
C LEU A 677 -4.81 11.33 3.84
N SER A 678 -3.84 12.21 4.04
CA SER A 678 -2.90 12.10 5.16
C SER A 678 -3.59 12.55 6.43
N TRP A 679 -3.89 11.61 7.31
CA TRP A 679 -4.41 11.93 8.63
C TRP A 679 -3.37 12.68 9.48
N GLU A 680 -3.79 13.58 10.36
CA GLU A 680 -2.87 14.47 11.12
C GLU A 680 -1.92 13.75 12.10
N SER A 681 -2.07 12.44 12.34
CA SER A 681 -1.18 11.69 13.22
C SER A 681 -0.70 10.42 12.51
N GLU A 682 0.51 9.97 12.83
CA GLU A 682 1.06 8.73 12.29
C GLU A 682 0.55 7.50 13.05
N MET A 683 -0.13 7.70 14.20
CA MET A 683 -0.65 6.66 15.09
C MET A 683 -2.12 6.30 14.79
N TRP A 684 -2.55 6.39 13.52
CA TRP A 684 -3.92 6.13 13.10
C TRP A 684 -4.19 4.63 12.98
N ARG A 685 -4.79 4.05 14.02
CA ARG A 685 -5.30 2.67 13.99
C ARG A 685 -6.74 2.69 13.50
N THR A 686 -6.99 2.08 12.35
CA THR A 686 -8.30 2.07 11.67
C THR A 686 -9.42 1.50 12.55
N GLU A 687 -9.11 0.52 13.41
CA GLU A 687 -10.04 -0.07 14.40
C GLU A 687 -10.57 0.91 15.46
N ARG A 688 -10.08 2.15 15.50
CA ARG A 688 -10.44 3.20 16.48
C ARG A 688 -11.03 4.45 15.84
N MET A 689 -11.31 4.40 14.55
CA MET A 689 -11.93 5.49 13.81
C MET A 689 -13.44 5.25 13.76
N CYS A 690 -14.19 6.34 13.80
CA CYS A 690 -15.62 6.32 13.54
C CYS A 690 -15.93 7.33 12.43
N LEU A 691 -16.68 6.88 11.43
CA LEU A 691 -17.18 7.70 10.33
C LEU A 691 -18.67 7.96 10.56
N ASP A 692 -19.10 9.20 10.33
CA ASP A 692 -20.52 9.55 10.31
C ASP A 692 -20.85 10.57 9.21
N TYR A 693 -22.11 10.58 8.79
CA TYR A 693 -22.60 11.49 7.75
C TYR A 693 -22.87 12.88 8.32
N ALA A 694 -22.34 13.94 7.69
CA ALA A 694 -22.58 15.31 8.14
C ALA A 694 -23.62 16.03 7.28
N GLY A 695 -23.72 15.69 5.99
CA GLY A 695 -24.64 16.34 5.07
C GLY A 695 -24.15 16.28 3.63
N LYS A 696 -24.92 16.89 2.73
CA LYS A 696 -24.60 17.01 1.32
C LYS A 696 -24.84 18.45 0.86
N ASP A 697 -23.88 19.03 0.17
CA ASP A 697 -24.01 20.37 -0.37
C ASP A 697 -25.02 20.40 -1.52
N VAL A 698 -26.01 21.28 -1.42
CA VAL A 698 -27.14 21.34 -2.36
C VAL A 698 -26.70 21.78 -3.76
N ASN A 699 -25.65 22.60 -3.86
CA ASN A 699 -25.22 23.22 -5.12
C ASN A 699 -24.22 22.34 -5.89
N SER A 700 -23.20 21.83 -5.19
CA SER A 700 -22.13 21.01 -5.76
C SER A 700 -22.42 19.51 -5.69
N GLY A 701 -23.34 19.08 -4.82
CA GLY A 701 -23.60 17.67 -4.55
C GLY A 701 -22.52 16.99 -3.71
N ALA A 702 -21.49 17.72 -3.25
CA ALA A 702 -20.41 17.18 -2.44
C ALA A 702 -20.93 16.62 -1.11
N ILE A 703 -20.35 15.51 -0.66
CA ILE A 703 -20.77 14.82 0.56
C ILE A 703 -19.78 15.16 1.68
N LEU A 704 -20.29 15.55 2.84
CA LEU A 704 -19.48 15.84 4.01
C LEU A 704 -19.54 14.69 5.01
N PHE A 705 -18.38 14.27 5.50
CA PHE A 705 -18.24 13.24 6.52
C PHE A 705 -17.53 13.77 7.77
N TRP A 706 -17.95 13.26 8.93
CA TRP A 706 -17.24 13.39 10.20
C TRP A 706 -16.39 12.16 10.44
N VAL A 707 -15.12 12.37 10.75
CA VAL A 707 -14.18 11.32 11.17
C VAL A 707 -13.68 11.66 12.56
N VAL A 708 -13.86 10.76 13.51
CA VAL A 708 -13.40 10.94 14.89
C VAL A 708 -12.50 9.79 15.31
N GLN A 709 -11.40 10.13 15.98
CA GLN A 709 -10.48 9.16 16.57
C GLN A 709 -10.11 9.54 18.01
N GLY A 710 -10.10 8.54 18.90
CA GLY A 710 -9.52 8.65 20.24
C GLY A 710 -8.16 7.95 20.34
N LEU A 711 -7.20 8.55 21.06
CA LEU A 711 -5.93 7.87 21.38
C LEU A 711 -6.09 6.92 22.57
N GLN A 712 -5.24 5.89 22.62
CA GLN A 712 -4.86 5.18 23.84
C GLN A 712 -3.40 5.52 24.12
N MET A 713 -3.12 6.18 25.24
CA MET A 713 -1.75 6.41 25.71
C MET A 713 -1.27 5.20 26.51
N LYS A 714 -0.14 4.60 26.11
CA LYS A 714 0.70 3.82 27.03
C LYS A 714 1.65 4.81 27.69
N TYR A 715 1.51 4.97 29.02
CA TYR A 715 2.38 5.74 29.92
C TYR A 715 2.36 7.29 29.85
N ARG A 716 2.04 7.88 31.02
CA ARG A 716 2.55 9.16 31.56
C ARG A 716 2.15 10.53 30.97
N ASP A 717 1.08 10.66 30.19
CA ASP A 717 0.53 12.00 29.88
C ASP A 717 -0.89 12.16 30.47
N PRO A 718 -1.16 13.15 31.35
CA PRO A 718 -2.45 13.28 32.03
C PRO A 718 -3.59 13.84 31.15
N GLN A 719 -3.39 13.99 29.84
CA GLN A 719 -4.34 14.67 28.95
C GLN A 719 -4.77 13.78 27.77
N ASN A 720 -6.05 13.39 27.76
CA ASN A 720 -6.64 12.64 26.65
C ASN A 720 -6.94 13.57 25.45
N LYS A 721 -6.71 13.07 24.23
CA LYS A 721 -6.86 13.83 22.97
C LYS A 721 -7.87 13.15 22.03
N LEU A 722 -8.70 13.97 21.39
CA LEU A 722 -9.58 13.61 20.27
C LEU A 722 -9.11 14.32 19.01
N TRP A 723 -9.06 13.58 17.91
CA TRP A 723 -8.95 14.15 16.57
C TRP A 723 -10.32 14.12 15.91
N ILE A 724 -10.73 15.27 15.40
CA ILE A 724 -12.01 15.48 14.74
C ILE A 724 -11.70 16.07 13.37
N THR A 725 -12.07 15.35 12.33
CA THR A 725 -11.84 15.76 10.94
C THR A 725 -13.17 15.78 10.19
N ALA A 726 -13.47 16.90 9.55
CA ALA A 726 -14.51 17.02 8.54
C ALA A 726 -13.88 16.80 7.15
N VAL A 727 -14.44 15.89 6.36
CA VAL A 727 -13.94 15.56 5.00
C VAL A 727 -15.04 15.80 3.99
N GLU A 728 -14.83 16.74 3.06
CA GLU A 728 -15.72 17.01 1.92
C GLU A 728 -15.26 16.20 0.70
N VAL A 729 -16.14 15.33 0.21
CA VAL A 729 -15.91 14.43 -0.92
C VAL A 729 -16.69 14.92 -2.13
N GLU A 730 -15.98 15.16 -3.24
CA GLU A 730 -16.60 15.48 -4.52
C GLU A 730 -17.13 14.23 -5.18
N VAL A 731 -18.25 14.38 -5.87
CA VAL A 731 -18.94 13.28 -6.55
C VAL A 731 -19.38 13.66 -7.95
N GLU A 732 -19.38 12.68 -8.84
CA GLU A 732 -19.84 12.80 -10.23
C GLU A 732 -20.99 11.82 -10.52
N LYS A 733 -21.92 12.21 -11.39
CA LYS A 733 -23.02 11.33 -11.80
C LYS A 733 -22.50 10.18 -12.65
N THR A 734 -22.87 8.96 -12.28
CA THR A 734 -22.63 7.78 -13.12
C THR A 734 -23.81 7.51 -14.07
N PRO A 735 -23.59 6.73 -15.15
CA PRO A 735 -24.67 6.22 -15.98
C PRO A 735 -25.72 5.40 -15.22
N ARG A 736 -25.36 4.86 -14.04
CA ARG A 736 -26.20 4.00 -13.19
C ARG A 736 -27.03 4.78 -12.15
N LYS A 737 -27.07 6.12 -12.24
CA LYS A 737 -27.74 7.04 -11.28
C LYS A 737 -27.09 7.10 -9.89
N SER A 738 -25.97 6.41 -9.65
CA SER A 738 -25.14 6.58 -8.47
C SER A 738 -24.26 7.83 -8.58
N MET A 739 -23.75 8.32 -7.45
CA MET A 739 -22.81 9.45 -7.43
C MET A 739 -21.42 8.93 -7.07
N LYS A 740 -20.57 8.75 -8.09
CA LYS A 740 -19.22 8.22 -7.91
C LYS A 740 -18.32 9.25 -7.25
N PRO A 741 -17.63 8.92 -6.15
CA PRO A 741 -16.66 9.82 -5.56
C PRO A 741 -15.43 9.97 -6.46
N VAL A 742 -14.98 11.22 -6.66
CA VAL A 742 -13.85 11.55 -7.55
C VAL A 742 -12.65 12.13 -6.82
N GLY A 743 -12.85 12.68 -5.63
CA GLY A 743 -11.76 13.26 -4.85
C GLY A 743 -12.22 13.86 -3.53
N ILE A 744 -11.26 14.31 -2.74
CA ILE A 744 -11.51 15.10 -1.53
C ILE A 744 -11.24 16.56 -1.87
N ARG A 745 -12.25 17.41 -1.69
CA ARG A 745 -12.18 18.85 -2.00
C ARG A 745 -11.54 19.64 -0.88
N HIS A 746 -11.99 19.36 0.33
CA HIS A 746 -11.69 20.17 1.50
C HIS A 746 -11.67 19.30 2.74
N VAL A 747 -10.74 19.59 3.64
CA VAL A 747 -10.58 18.90 4.91
C VAL A 747 -10.34 19.93 6.00
N VAL A 748 -11.16 19.86 7.04
CA VAL A 748 -10.96 20.66 8.26
C VAL A 748 -10.68 19.68 9.38
N SER A 749 -9.48 19.76 9.96
CA SER A 749 -9.10 18.94 11.10
C SER A 749 -8.88 19.82 12.33
N ALA A 750 -9.26 19.29 13.49
CA ALA A 750 -8.87 19.87 14.75
C ALA A 750 -8.53 18.80 15.78
N THR A 751 -7.50 19.09 16.55
CA THR A 751 -7.20 18.35 17.79
C THR A 751 -7.89 19.04 18.97
N ARG A 752 -8.58 18.26 19.79
CA ARG A 752 -9.25 18.74 21.02
C ARG A 752 -8.78 17.91 22.22
N LEU A 753 -8.45 18.62 23.30
CA LEU A 753 -8.19 18.00 24.60
C LEU A 753 -9.53 17.70 25.28
N ILE A 754 -9.68 16.53 25.89
CA ILE A 754 -10.89 16.17 26.65
C ILE A 754 -10.61 16.10 28.14
N ASP A 755 -11.58 16.59 28.92
CA ASP A 755 -11.56 16.41 30.37
C ASP A 755 -12.21 15.08 30.77
N GLN A 756 -11.48 14.29 31.55
CA GLN A 756 -11.92 13.03 32.16
C GLN A 756 -11.42 12.92 33.61
N GLN A 757 -10.91 14.01 34.19
CA GLN A 757 -9.87 13.98 35.22
C GLN A 757 -10.38 13.87 36.67
N GLU A 758 -11.69 13.87 36.92
CA GLU A 758 -12.22 13.91 38.30
C GLU A 758 -12.72 12.56 38.87
N THR A 759 -12.77 11.45 38.12
CA THR A 759 -13.48 10.23 38.59
C THR A 759 -12.79 8.87 38.42
N MET A 760 -11.54 8.79 37.94
CA MET A 760 -10.91 7.49 37.64
C MET A 760 -9.57 7.25 38.33
N ASP A 761 -9.42 6.07 38.94
CA ASP A 761 -8.14 5.53 39.39
C ASP A 761 -7.21 5.33 38.20
N GLN A 762 -6.00 5.91 38.26
CA GLN A 762 -5.01 5.98 37.18
C GLN A 762 -4.47 4.63 36.65
N LYS A 763 -5.04 3.49 37.07
CA LYS A 763 -4.59 2.14 36.73
C LYS A 763 -5.52 1.38 35.78
N GLU A 764 -6.74 1.84 35.53
CA GLU A 764 -7.66 1.12 34.64
C GLU A 764 -7.50 1.59 33.18
N VAL A 765 -7.14 0.64 32.32
CA VAL A 765 -6.85 0.82 30.90
C VAL A 765 -8.11 1.35 30.19
N ILE A 766 -8.05 2.60 29.73
CA ILE A 766 -9.17 3.24 29.01
C ILE A 766 -9.23 2.72 27.57
N SER A 767 -10.28 1.96 27.25
CA SER A 767 -10.62 1.50 25.91
C SER A 767 -11.45 2.55 25.17
N THR A 768 -10.81 3.43 24.40
CA THR A 768 -11.48 4.45 23.57
C THR A 768 -12.01 3.86 22.25
N ARG A 769 -13.16 3.16 22.29
CA ARG A 769 -14.06 3.14 21.13
C ARG A 769 -14.77 4.49 21.10
N CYS A 770 -14.44 5.33 20.14
CA CYS A 770 -15.16 6.58 19.90
C CYS A 770 -16.34 6.30 18.97
N CYS A 771 -17.54 6.76 19.33
CA CYS A 771 -18.68 6.80 18.42
C CYS A 771 -18.97 8.26 18.07
N ALA A 772 -19.00 8.57 16.78
CA ALA A 772 -19.47 9.84 16.25
C ALA A 772 -20.96 9.71 15.90
N VAL A 773 -21.73 10.70 16.32
CA VAL A 773 -23.17 10.77 16.06
C VAL A 773 -23.51 12.21 15.69
N SER A 774 -23.85 12.46 14.43
CA SER A 774 -24.37 13.74 13.95
C SER A 774 -25.87 13.84 14.21
N PHE A 775 -26.33 15.04 14.58
CA PHE A 775 -27.72 15.38 14.85
C PHE A 775 -28.23 16.43 13.90
#